data_AF-A0A3R5WD60-F1
#
_entry.id   AF-A0A3R5WD60-F1
#
_cell.length_a   1.000
_cell.length_b   1.000
_cell.length_c   1.000
_cell.angle_alpha   90.00
_cell.angle_beta   90.00
_cell.angle_gamma   90.00
#
_symmetry.space_group_name_H-M   'P 1'
#
loop_
_entity.id
_entity.type
_entity.pdbx_description
1 polymer ?
#
loop_
_entity_poly.entity_id
_entity_poly.type
_entity_poly.pdbx_seq_one_letter_code
_entity_poly.pdbx_strand_id
1 'polypeptide(L)'
;MRAKIYHFLVNRKPGIRQRYHRFHDRTTGMKKVVSWFYLLWLNFCYYVLFCRFLGEQTEFPVYEEKKPPCAESESVLANRDRRSVSETVSFLMQYEVISFDIFDTLIFRPFSEPTDLFFFLGEKLEILDFKRLRMQAEAEARTQKYKEEKHYEIKLSDIWSRLQNEIGVIKEQGMQMEQALEMEFCYANPFMQQVFTQLREHGKRIVITSDMYLSKAFLSELLQKNGYEGYEELYVSCEYEKSKADGSLYEVVKRAYPDTDSMIHVGDNPVSDVKNAKKHGFEVFYYPNVNRNALLYRAYDMSAVVGGAYRGIVNNKLYNGTEQLSMEYEYGYIYGGLFVLGYCNFIHTYARVHGIDKLLFLSRDGDILRQAYAVLFPEEKTEYVYWSRAAATKLMARYNRYDFFRRYLYHKADGTYTIEQILKSMRLEILLDRLLQRLPHETYLTSGNVRQVKRFLEANWQEVTAVYDRESKAAELYYKKVLGDSRNALAVDIGWAGSGAIALDYLVQKVWKLPCSITGAVAGTNSVHNFEVDASEIFLQNGKLAAYLYAQSFNRDLWKKHDPNTDDNIFFELLLASPTPQFLGFELDEVSGEVLYLFGKVDANPDGMKEIQNGILDFVRDYQKHFSGYPYLFCVSGRDAYAPILAASGNKKAYLKALKKKFEFEANVL
;
A
#
# COMPACT_ATOMS: atom_id res chain seq x y z
N MET A 1 6.51 48.95 -10.70
CA MET A 1 7.32 48.31 -11.76
C MET A 1 8.05 47.06 -11.25
N ARG A 2 8.80 47.12 -10.13
CA ARG A 2 9.50 45.97 -9.53
C ARG A 2 8.62 44.73 -9.25
N ALA A 3 7.44 44.89 -8.65
CA ALA A 3 6.53 43.77 -8.39
C ALA A 3 6.00 43.09 -9.66
N LYS A 4 5.75 43.86 -10.73
CA LYS A 4 5.31 43.31 -12.04
C LYS A 4 6.44 42.54 -12.72
N ILE A 5 7.66 43.06 -12.69
CA ILE A 5 8.86 42.39 -13.23
C ILE A 5 9.15 41.11 -12.43
N TYR A 6 9.07 41.17 -11.10
CA TYR A 6 9.24 40.00 -10.24
C TYR A 6 8.17 38.94 -10.50
N HIS A 7 6.90 39.34 -10.60
CA HIS A 7 5.83 38.41 -10.93
C HIS A 7 6.05 37.77 -12.32
N PHE A 8 6.47 38.55 -13.31
CA PHE A 8 6.70 38.05 -14.67
C PHE A 8 7.87 37.07 -14.75
N LEU A 9 9.00 37.39 -14.09
CA LEU A 9 10.23 36.59 -14.15
C LEU A 9 10.22 35.40 -13.18
N VAL A 10 9.65 35.56 -11.99
CA VAL A 10 9.69 34.55 -10.92
C VAL A 10 8.37 33.80 -10.85
N ASN A 11 7.26 34.48 -10.56
CA ASN A 11 6.02 33.83 -10.13
C ASN A 11 5.17 33.24 -11.27
N ARG A 12 5.41 33.65 -12.52
CA ARG A 12 4.59 33.25 -13.67
C ARG A 12 4.72 31.77 -14.03
N LYS A 13 5.85 31.14 -13.71
CA LYS A 13 6.11 29.73 -14.01
C LYS A 13 6.57 28.99 -12.74
N PRO A 14 5.77 28.05 -12.23
CA PRO A 14 6.07 27.34 -10.98
C PRO A 14 7.46 26.68 -10.95
N GLY A 15 7.90 26.09 -12.06
CA GLY A 15 9.24 25.49 -12.17
C GLY A 15 10.40 26.49 -12.12
N ILE A 16 10.23 27.69 -12.68
CA ILE A 16 11.24 28.76 -12.63
C ILE A 16 11.29 29.34 -11.22
N ARG A 17 10.12 29.58 -10.60
CA ARG A 17 10.01 30.02 -9.20
C ARG A 17 10.78 29.10 -8.26
N GLN A 18 10.53 27.79 -8.36
CA GLN A 18 11.17 26.78 -7.52
C GLN A 18 12.70 26.77 -7.66
N ARG A 19 13.21 26.69 -8.90
CA ARG A 19 14.67 26.70 -9.17
C ARG A 19 15.33 27.99 -8.70
N TYR A 20 14.64 29.12 -8.86
CA TYR A 20 15.10 30.41 -8.36
C TYR A 20 15.16 30.46 -6.83
N HIS A 21 14.07 30.13 -6.12
CA HIS A 21 14.05 30.17 -4.65
C HIS A 21 15.06 29.22 -4.02
N ARG A 22 15.23 28.01 -4.59
CA ARG A 22 16.28 27.07 -4.16
C ARG A 22 17.68 27.68 -4.23
N PHE A 23 17.96 28.43 -5.29
CA PHE A 23 19.25 29.09 -5.49
C PHE A 23 19.36 30.43 -4.75
N HIS A 24 18.23 31.11 -4.46
CA HIS A 24 18.18 32.47 -3.92
C HIS A 24 18.11 32.50 -2.39
N ASP A 25 17.19 31.75 -1.79
CA ASP A 25 16.74 31.96 -0.41
C ASP A 25 17.79 31.59 0.65
N ARG A 26 18.79 30.79 0.28
CA ARG A 26 19.91 30.38 1.16
C ARG A 26 21.23 31.10 0.85
N THR A 27 21.21 32.20 0.08
CA THR A 27 22.44 32.88 -0.37
C THR A 27 22.55 34.33 0.11
N THR A 28 23.77 34.73 0.48
CA THR A 28 24.13 36.10 0.88
C THR A 28 25.24 36.67 -0.01
N GLY A 29 25.36 38.00 -0.07
CA GLY A 29 26.41 38.70 -0.82
C GLY A 29 26.37 38.48 -2.34
N MET A 30 27.54 38.26 -2.94
CA MET A 30 27.73 38.15 -4.40
C MET A 30 26.92 37.01 -5.04
N LYS A 31 26.66 35.92 -4.30
CA LYS A 31 25.80 34.81 -4.74
C LYS A 31 24.34 35.24 -4.97
N LYS A 32 23.87 36.24 -4.23
CA LYS A 32 22.52 36.80 -4.41
C LYS A 32 22.41 37.57 -5.72
N VAL A 33 23.47 38.23 -6.18
CA VAL A 33 23.50 38.88 -7.51
C VAL A 33 23.53 37.84 -8.63
N VAL A 34 24.33 36.78 -8.47
CA VAL A 34 24.36 35.64 -9.43
C VAL A 34 22.98 34.98 -9.56
N SER A 35 22.20 34.91 -8.48
CA SER A 35 20.84 34.35 -8.53
C SER A 35 19.88 35.10 -9.47
N TRP A 36 20.08 36.41 -9.66
CA TRP A 36 19.29 37.21 -10.58
C TRP A 36 19.69 36.97 -12.04
N PHE A 37 20.99 36.78 -12.32
CA PHE A 37 21.44 36.35 -13.64
C PHE A 37 20.95 34.93 -13.96
N TYR A 38 20.95 34.03 -12.98
CA TYR A 38 20.36 32.70 -13.11
C TYR A 38 18.86 32.76 -13.43
N LEU A 39 18.11 33.64 -12.76
CA LEU A 39 16.69 33.87 -13.06
C LEU A 39 16.46 34.37 -14.50
N LEU A 40 17.28 35.33 -14.96
CA LEU A 40 17.20 35.84 -16.33
C LEU A 40 17.54 34.76 -17.36
N TRP A 41 18.55 33.94 -17.07
CA TRP A 41 18.91 32.79 -17.88
C TRP A 41 17.79 31.75 -17.97
N LEU A 42 17.15 31.41 -16.85
CA LEU A 42 15.99 30.49 -16.83
C LEU A 42 14.84 31.01 -17.70
N ASN A 43 14.53 32.31 -17.61
CA ASN A 43 13.49 32.93 -18.43
C ASN A 43 13.88 32.98 -19.91
N PHE A 44 15.15 33.28 -20.23
CA PHE A 44 15.67 33.24 -21.59
C PHE A 44 15.56 31.84 -22.19
N CYS A 45 16.03 30.81 -21.49
CA CYS A 45 15.89 29.43 -21.94
C CYS A 45 14.43 29.01 -22.13
N TYR A 46 13.53 29.44 -21.24
CA TYR A 46 12.11 29.08 -21.32
C TYR A 46 11.35 29.78 -22.46
N TYR A 47 11.55 31.09 -22.63
CA TYR A 47 10.79 31.90 -23.60
C TYR A 47 11.46 31.99 -24.98
N VAL A 48 12.80 31.96 -25.03
CA VAL A 48 13.57 32.17 -26.28
C VAL A 48 14.12 30.86 -26.82
N LEU A 49 14.69 30.00 -25.96
CA LEU A 49 15.19 28.68 -26.39
C LEU A 49 14.13 27.57 -26.33
N PHE A 50 12.88 27.92 -26.01
CA PHE A 50 11.74 26.99 -25.93
C PHE A 50 11.94 25.77 -25.01
N CYS A 51 12.82 25.86 -24.02
CA CYS A 51 13.04 24.83 -22.99
C CYS A 51 11.85 24.78 -22.01
N ARG A 52 10.68 24.30 -22.48
CA ARG A 52 9.42 24.32 -21.72
C ARG A 52 9.46 23.52 -20.41
N PHE A 53 10.32 22.51 -20.33
CA PHE A 53 10.56 21.72 -19.10
C PHE A 53 11.04 22.59 -17.91
N LEU A 54 11.63 23.77 -18.14
CA LEU A 54 12.01 24.70 -17.07
C LEU A 54 10.80 25.36 -16.38
N GLY A 55 9.64 25.37 -17.04
CA GLY A 55 8.39 25.87 -16.45
C GLY A 55 7.71 24.86 -15.52
N GLU A 56 8.09 23.59 -15.61
CA GLU A 56 7.55 22.48 -14.82
C GLU A 56 8.30 22.37 -13.48
N GLN A 57 7.55 22.07 -12.41
CA GLN A 57 8.14 21.80 -11.11
C GLN A 57 8.85 20.45 -11.14
N THR A 58 10.12 20.43 -10.75
CA THR A 58 10.93 19.21 -10.74
C THR A 58 11.01 18.55 -9.37
N GLU A 59 10.71 19.27 -8.28
CA GLU A 59 10.69 18.63 -6.94
C GLU A 59 9.41 17.83 -6.68
N PHE A 60 8.33 18.12 -7.41
CA PHE A 60 7.05 17.41 -7.32
C PHE A 60 6.64 16.94 -8.71
N PRO A 61 7.23 15.84 -9.24
CA PRO A 61 6.70 15.22 -10.44
C PRO A 61 5.24 14.83 -10.21
N VAL A 62 4.42 14.83 -11.27
CA VAL A 62 2.99 14.48 -11.16
C VAL A 62 2.80 13.09 -10.58
N TYR A 63 3.72 12.17 -10.88
CA TYR A 63 3.82 10.86 -10.23
C TYR A 63 5.27 10.60 -9.83
N GLU A 64 5.43 10.03 -8.65
CA GLU A 64 6.72 9.55 -8.19
C GLU A 64 7.17 8.32 -8.99
N GLU A 65 8.46 8.27 -9.37
CA GLU A 65 9.05 7.11 -10.01
C GLU A 65 10.08 6.45 -9.08
N LYS A 66 9.87 5.17 -8.77
CA LYS A 66 10.85 4.34 -8.06
C LYS A 66 11.43 3.26 -8.96
N LYS A 67 12.53 2.66 -8.51
CA LYS A 67 13.21 1.56 -9.20
C LYS A 67 13.35 0.36 -8.26
N PRO A 68 12.25 -0.31 -7.90
CA PRO A 68 12.32 -1.49 -7.05
C PRO A 68 13.14 -2.62 -7.71
N PRO A 69 13.79 -3.49 -6.91
CA PRO A 69 14.57 -4.61 -7.42
C PRO A 69 13.70 -5.59 -8.21
N CYS A 70 14.18 -6.06 -9.37
CA CYS A 70 13.37 -6.89 -10.28
C CYS A 70 13.79 -8.36 -10.32
N ALA A 71 14.99 -8.70 -9.83
CA ALA A 71 15.55 -10.05 -9.91
C ALA A 71 15.28 -10.87 -8.65
N GLU A 72 15.34 -10.23 -7.49
CA GLU A 72 15.16 -10.82 -6.17
C GLU A 72 14.36 -9.84 -5.30
N SER A 73 13.83 -10.34 -4.18
CA SER A 73 13.07 -9.53 -3.23
C SER A 73 13.95 -8.55 -2.45
N GLU A 74 13.33 -7.49 -1.96
CA GLU A 74 14.00 -6.40 -1.23
C GLU A 74 14.56 -6.87 0.12
N SER A 75 13.80 -7.70 0.83
CA SER A 75 14.23 -8.33 2.08
C SER A 75 15.43 -9.27 1.88
N VAL A 76 15.47 -10.05 0.79
CA VAL A 76 16.64 -10.88 0.45
C VAL A 76 17.86 -10.01 0.20
N LEU A 77 17.74 -8.95 -0.59
CA LEU A 77 18.86 -8.04 -0.86
C LEU A 77 19.36 -7.33 0.40
N ALA A 78 18.46 -6.91 1.27
CA ALA A 78 18.81 -6.21 2.50
C ALA A 78 19.40 -7.13 3.58
N ASN A 79 18.96 -8.38 3.63
CA ASN A 79 19.37 -9.35 4.66
C ASN A 79 20.41 -10.37 4.17
N ARG A 80 20.90 -10.27 2.92
CA ARG A 80 21.89 -11.22 2.34
C ARG A 80 23.18 -11.33 3.16
N ASP A 81 23.76 -10.20 3.52
CA ASP A 81 25.03 -10.14 4.26
C ASP A 81 24.81 -10.00 5.77
N ARG A 82 23.55 -10.12 6.21
CA ARG A 82 23.18 -9.94 7.61
C ARG A 82 23.40 -11.23 8.36
N ARG A 83 24.11 -11.13 9.49
CA ARG A 83 24.26 -12.24 10.43
C ARG A 83 22.90 -12.66 11.00
N SER A 84 22.69 -13.96 11.09
CA SER A 84 21.58 -14.54 11.84
C SER A 84 21.65 -14.14 13.32
N VAL A 85 20.57 -14.38 14.07
CA VAL A 85 20.53 -14.13 15.51
C VAL A 85 21.67 -14.89 16.22
N SER A 86 21.87 -16.17 15.92
CA SER A 86 22.92 -16.99 16.55
C SER A 86 24.33 -16.52 16.21
N GLU A 87 24.60 -16.16 14.96
CA GLU A 87 25.90 -15.59 14.55
C GLU A 87 26.15 -14.22 15.20
N THR A 88 25.09 -13.42 15.36
CA THR A 88 25.17 -12.11 16.02
C THR A 88 25.48 -12.28 17.50
N VAL A 89 24.75 -13.16 18.19
CA VAL A 89 25.01 -13.49 19.60
C VAL A 89 26.42 -14.05 19.78
N SER A 90 26.84 -15.03 18.97
CA SER A 90 28.19 -15.61 19.03
C SER A 90 29.28 -14.56 18.85
N PHE A 91 29.09 -13.60 17.93
CA PHE A 91 30.03 -12.49 17.76
C PHE A 91 30.05 -11.55 18.96
N LEU A 92 28.87 -11.14 19.46
CA LEU A 92 28.77 -10.22 20.59
C LEU A 92 29.28 -10.84 21.90
N MET A 93 29.19 -12.15 22.06
CA MET A 93 29.68 -12.88 23.24
C MET A 93 31.21 -12.76 23.45
N GLN A 94 31.97 -12.43 22.41
CA GLN A 94 33.42 -12.22 22.46
C GLN A 94 33.83 -10.99 23.30
N TYR A 95 32.89 -10.08 23.56
CA TYR A 95 33.12 -8.84 24.28
C TYR A 95 32.55 -8.93 25.69
N GLU A 96 33.23 -8.38 26.70
CA GLU A 96 32.79 -8.48 28.09
C GLU A 96 31.57 -7.59 28.37
N VAL A 97 31.58 -6.36 27.85
CA VAL A 97 30.48 -5.40 27.99
C VAL A 97 29.87 -5.09 26.63
N ILE A 98 28.55 -5.20 26.53
CA ILE A 98 27.80 -4.98 25.30
C ILE A 98 26.86 -3.80 25.52
N SER A 99 27.10 -2.71 24.78
CA SER A 99 26.28 -1.50 24.81
C SER A 99 25.28 -1.52 23.66
N PHE A 100 24.01 -1.18 23.92
CA PHE A 100 22.99 -1.04 22.88
C PHE A 100 22.44 0.39 22.82
N ASP A 101 22.17 0.87 21.60
CA ASP A 101 21.26 1.99 21.39
C ASP A 101 19.78 1.59 21.61
N ILE A 102 18.87 2.55 21.82
CA ILE A 102 17.44 2.30 22.02
C ILE A 102 16.66 2.34 20.70
N PHE A 103 16.53 3.49 20.05
CA PHE A 103 15.53 3.70 19.00
C PHE A 103 16.07 3.28 17.63
N ASP A 104 15.25 2.61 16.82
CA ASP A 104 15.66 1.97 15.56
C ASP A 104 16.72 0.86 15.75
N THR A 105 17.09 0.55 17.00
CA THR A 105 17.96 -0.56 17.41
C THR A 105 17.20 -1.59 18.26
N LEU A 106 16.86 -1.28 19.51
CA LEU A 106 16.06 -2.15 20.39
C LEU A 106 14.54 -1.91 20.23
N ILE A 107 14.13 -0.67 19.98
CA ILE A 107 12.74 -0.24 19.97
C ILE A 107 12.40 0.37 18.61
N PHE A 108 11.32 -0.10 18.01
CA PHE A 108 10.73 0.47 16.81
C PHE A 108 9.48 1.31 17.13
N ARG A 109 9.16 2.20 16.19
CA ARG A 109 7.86 2.86 16.07
C ARG A 109 7.24 2.43 14.74
N PRO A 110 5.90 2.39 14.61
CA PRO A 110 5.23 1.98 13.37
C PRO A 110 5.19 3.11 12.32
N PHE A 111 6.16 4.03 12.36
CA PHE A 111 6.25 5.18 11.47
C PHE A 111 7.63 5.25 10.83
N SER A 112 7.72 5.78 9.61
CA SER A 112 9.03 5.98 8.97
C SER A 112 9.87 7.08 9.59
N GLU A 113 9.23 8.07 10.22
CA GLU A 113 9.90 9.18 10.89
C GLU A 113 9.44 9.22 12.35
N PRO A 114 10.35 9.27 13.35
CA PRO A 114 9.96 9.38 14.76
C PRO A 114 9.06 10.59 15.05
N THR A 115 9.25 11.67 14.29
CA THR A 115 8.45 12.90 14.40
C THR A 115 7.00 12.76 13.94
N ASP A 116 6.61 11.64 13.30
CA ASP A 116 5.21 11.37 12.93
C ASP A 116 4.32 11.13 14.16
N LEU A 117 4.90 10.73 15.30
CA LEU A 117 4.18 10.65 16.59
C LEU A 117 3.50 11.97 16.94
N PHE A 118 4.11 13.11 16.55
CA PHE A 118 3.57 14.43 16.87
C PHE A 118 2.29 14.78 16.10
N PHE A 119 1.92 14.03 15.04
CA PHE A 119 0.59 14.17 14.45
C PHE A 119 -0.50 13.73 15.42
N PHE A 120 -0.29 12.63 16.12
CA PHE A 120 -1.22 12.09 17.12
C PHE A 120 -1.27 12.96 18.37
N LEU A 121 -0.12 13.50 18.78
CA LEU A 121 -0.08 14.45 19.88
C LEU A 121 -0.84 15.74 19.54
N GLY A 122 -0.67 16.27 18.33
CA GLY A 122 -1.43 17.42 17.85
C GLY A 122 -2.93 17.17 17.79
N GLU A 123 -3.35 15.97 17.38
CA GLU A 123 -4.76 15.55 17.40
C GLU A 123 -5.33 15.53 18.82
N LYS A 124 -4.67 14.85 19.77
CA LYS A 124 -5.13 14.80 21.17
C LYS A 124 -5.18 16.17 21.86
N LEU A 125 -4.33 17.10 21.44
CA LEU A 125 -4.30 18.48 21.96
C LEU A 125 -5.22 19.43 21.19
N GLU A 126 -5.79 18.99 20.07
CA GLU A 126 -6.58 19.81 19.14
C GLU A 126 -5.80 21.03 18.59
N ILE A 127 -4.49 20.87 18.36
CA ILE A 127 -3.61 21.94 17.86
C ILE A 127 -3.17 21.64 16.42
N LEU A 128 -3.53 22.54 15.51
CA LEU A 128 -3.07 22.49 14.13
C LEU A 128 -1.57 22.74 14.03
N ASP A 129 -0.92 22.07 13.07
CA ASP A 129 0.53 22.22 12.78
C ASP A 129 1.44 21.93 14.00
N PHE A 130 0.94 21.15 14.97
CA PHE A 130 1.66 20.86 16.21
C PHE A 130 2.99 20.13 15.97
N LYS A 131 3.08 19.23 14.98
CA LYS A 131 4.34 18.56 14.61
C LYS A 131 5.47 19.56 14.37
N ARG A 132 5.23 20.64 13.61
CA ARG A 132 6.23 21.68 13.35
C ARG A 132 6.55 22.45 14.62
N LEU A 133 5.54 22.86 15.39
CA LEU A 133 5.72 23.59 16.65
C LEU A 133 6.57 22.79 17.65
N ARG A 134 6.29 21.50 17.80
CA ARG A 134 7.03 20.59 18.68
C ARG A 134 8.48 20.41 18.27
N MET A 135 8.74 20.26 16.96
CA MET A 135 10.11 20.18 16.43
C MET A 135 10.88 21.51 16.59
N GLN A 136 10.20 22.64 16.38
CA GLN A 136 10.78 23.97 16.56
C GLN A 136 11.15 24.22 18.02
N ALA A 137 10.26 23.90 18.96
CA ALA A 137 10.50 24.06 20.39
C ALA A 137 11.73 23.26 20.87
N GLU A 138 11.94 22.04 20.33
CA GLU A 138 13.15 21.27 20.58
C GLU A 138 14.40 21.95 20.02
N ALA A 139 14.40 22.35 18.74
CA ALA A 139 15.56 22.99 18.13
C ALA A 139 15.96 24.29 18.86
N GLU A 140 14.98 25.09 19.28
CA GLU A 140 15.20 26.30 20.06
C GLU A 140 15.70 26.01 21.48
N ALA A 141 15.16 24.99 22.15
CA ALA A 141 15.66 24.55 23.45
C ALA A 141 17.12 24.10 23.36
N ARG A 142 17.48 23.27 22.37
CA ARG A 142 18.87 22.85 22.13
C ARG A 142 19.79 24.03 21.83
N THR A 143 19.33 24.98 21.02
CA THR A 143 20.11 26.19 20.68
C THR A 143 20.35 27.07 21.91
N GLN A 144 19.34 27.23 22.77
CA GLN A 144 19.48 28.01 24.01
C GLN A 144 20.44 27.33 24.98
N LYS A 145 20.27 26.02 25.19
CA LYS A 145 21.12 25.22 26.07
C LYS A 145 22.59 25.30 25.64
N TYR A 146 22.88 25.24 24.34
CA TYR A 146 24.24 25.39 23.85
C TYR A 146 24.83 26.79 24.09
N LYS A 147 24.01 27.85 24.01
CA LYS A 147 24.50 29.21 24.31
C LYS A 147 24.92 29.34 25.77
N GLU A 148 24.11 28.82 26.67
CA GLU A 148 24.26 28.92 28.12
C GLU A 148 25.33 27.98 28.68
N GLU A 149 25.28 26.70 28.29
CA GLU A 149 26.00 25.61 28.95
C GLU A 149 26.99 24.88 28.02
N LYS A 150 27.05 25.26 26.73
CA LYS A 150 27.97 24.69 25.71
C LYS A 150 27.75 23.21 25.37
N HIS A 151 26.56 22.66 25.61
CA HIS A 151 26.12 21.37 25.10
C HIS A 151 24.66 21.44 24.59
N TYR A 152 24.22 20.44 23.83
CA TYR A 152 22.88 20.41 23.20
C TYR A 152 21.87 19.50 23.93
N GLU A 153 22.26 18.97 25.09
CA GLU A 153 21.43 18.03 25.86
C GLU A 153 20.34 18.74 26.65
N ILE A 154 19.10 18.46 26.29
CA ILE A 154 17.89 19.04 26.89
C ILE A 154 16.98 17.93 27.41
N LYS A 155 16.12 18.27 28.35
CA LYS A 155 15.07 17.39 28.89
C LYS A 155 13.74 17.67 28.20
N LEU A 156 12.82 16.70 28.24
CA LEU A 156 11.44 16.88 27.76
C LEU A 156 10.77 18.09 28.42
N SER A 157 11.09 18.33 29.69
CA SER A 157 10.63 19.49 30.45
C SER A 157 11.05 20.83 29.84
N ASP A 158 12.22 20.91 29.20
CA ASP A 158 12.72 22.16 28.59
C ASP A 158 11.92 22.49 27.32
N ILE A 159 11.53 21.45 26.58
CA ILE A 159 10.70 21.56 25.39
C ILE A 159 9.30 22.00 25.77
N TRP A 160 8.68 21.34 26.75
CA TRP A 160 7.32 21.66 27.19
C TRP A 160 7.21 22.98 27.96
N SER A 161 8.27 23.45 28.64
CA SER A 161 8.31 24.82 29.17
C SER A 161 8.10 25.87 28.08
N ARG A 162 8.62 25.63 26.87
CA ARG A 162 8.43 26.53 25.73
C ARG A 162 7.03 26.39 25.15
N LEU A 163 6.61 25.15 24.90
CA LEU A 163 5.30 24.88 24.32
C LEU A 163 4.16 25.42 25.20
N GLN A 164 4.24 25.31 26.53
CA GLN A 164 3.22 25.86 27.41
C GLN A 164 2.96 27.35 27.14
N ASN A 165 4.00 28.13 26.85
CA ASN A 165 3.85 29.56 26.56
C ASN A 165 3.32 29.82 25.13
N GLU A 166 3.65 28.94 24.17
CA GLU A 166 3.24 29.06 22.77
C GLU A 166 1.78 28.62 22.55
N ILE A 167 1.34 27.57 23.24
CA ILE A 167 0.06 26.89 22.97
C ILE A 167 -0.89 26.80 24.18
N GLY A 168 -0.47 27.27 25.37
CA GLY A 168 -1.33 27.33 26.56
C GLY A 168 -1.62 25.99 27.26
N VAL A 169 -1.06 24.89 26.78
CA VAL A 169 -1.17 23.57 27.43
C VAL A 169 -0.22 23.50 28.61
N ILE A 170 -0.72 23.08 29.77
CA ILE A 170 0.10 22.93 30.98
C ILE A 170 1.21 21.92 30.69
N LYS A 171 2.44 22.32 30.99
CA LYS A 171 3.67 21.57 30.72
C LYS A 171 3.57 20.11 31.16
N GLU A 172 3.16 19.86 32.40
CA GLU A 172 3.09 18.51 32.98
C GLU A 172 2.08 17.63 32.23
N GLN A 173 0.93 18.19 31.84
CA GLN A 173 -0.08 17.48 31.06
C GLN A 173 0.44 17.12 29.67
N GLY A 174 1.08 18.08 28.99
CA GLY A 174 1.67 17.86 27.68
C GLY A 174 2.76 16.79 27.69
N MET A 175 3.65 16.85 28.68
CA MET A 175 4.69 15.83 28.89
C MET A 175 4.10 14.43 29.07
N GLN A 176 3.08 14.30 29.92
CA GLN A 176 2.40 13.03 30.17
C GLN A 176 1.73 12.48 28.90
N MET A 177 1.11 13.34 28.09
CA MET A 177 0.49 12.94 26.82
C MET A 177 1.52 12.47 25.78
N GLU A 178 2.66 13.17 25.66
CA GLU A 178 3.75 12.76 24.76
C GLU A 178 4.35 11.42 25.20
N GLN A 179 4.61 11.25 26.50
CA GLN A 179 5.11 10.01 27.08
C GLN A 179 4.13 8.85 26.93
N ALA A 180 2.82 9.09 27.10
CA ALA A 180 1.81 8.07 26.90
C ALA A 180 1.78 7.57 25.45
N LEU A 181 1.91 8.48 24.47
CA LEU A 181 2.00 8.12 23.05
C LEU A 181 3.28 7.35 22.73
N GLU A 182 4.42 7.74 23.29
CA GLU A 182 5.67 6.98 23.16
C GLU A 182 5.50 5.58 23.74
N MET A 183 4.91 5.45 24.93
CA MET A 183 4.62 4.17 25.54
C MET A 183 3.67 3.33 24.70
N GLU A 184 2.68 3.93 24.04
CA GLU A 184 1.72 3.23 23.19
C GLU A 184 2.35 2.69 21.90
N PHE A 185 3.02 3.56 21.15
CA PHE A 185 3.50 3.24 19.80
C PHE A 185 4.83 2.49 19.77
N CYS A 186 5.67 2.62 20.80
CA CYS A 186 6.94 1.91 20.82
C CYS A 186 6.76 0.42 21.11
N TYR A 187 7.42 -0.40 20.29
CA TYR A 187 7.43 -1.86 20.39
C TYR A 187 8.82 -2.44 20.17
N ALA A 188 9.06 -3.65 20.69
CA ALA A 188 10.34 -4.34 20.56
C ALA A 188 10.72 -4.63 19.10
N ASN A 189 11.98 -4.41 18.75
CA ASN A 189 12.56 -4.93 17.53
C ASN A 189 12.67 -6.47 17.64
N PRO A 190 11.97 -7.25 16.79
CA PRO A 190 11.89 -8.69 16.94
C PRO A 190 13.24 -9.41 16.78
N PHE A 191 14.17 -8.86 16.00
CA PHE A 191 15.52 -9.43 15.87
C PHE A 191 16.34 -9.16 17.13
N MET A 192 16.39 -7.90 17.57
CA MET A 192 17.19 -7.52 18.73
C MET A 192 16.64 -8.02 20.05
N GLN A 193 15.33 -8.26 20.16
CA GLN A 193 14.74 -8.91 21.33
C GLN A 193 15.33 -10.31 21.55
N GLN A 194 15.49 -11.10 20.48
CA GLN A 194 16.10 -12.43 20.57
C GLN A 194 17.58 -12.35 20.92
N VAL A 195 18.33 -11.44 20.27
CA VAL A 195 19.76 -11.22 20.56
C VAL A 195 19.99 -10.81 22.01
N PHE A 196 19.26 -9.81 22.48
CA PHE A 196 19.36 -9.30 23.85
C PHE A 196 19.04 -10.38 24.88
N THR A 197 17.95 -11.13 24.66
CA THR A 197 17.51 -12.21 25.55
C THR A 197 18.59 -13.28 25.73
N GLN A 198 19.20 -13.74 24.62
CA GLN A 198 20.25 -14.76 24.67
C GLN A 198 21.52 -14.24 25.36
N LEU A 199 21.94 -13.00 25.09
CA LEU A 199 23.11 -12.40 25.73
C LEU A 199 22.91 -12.27 27.26
N ARG A 200 21.70 -11.89 27.68
CA ARG A 200 21.32 -11.83 29.10
C ARG A 200 21.36 -13.21 29.75
N GLU A 201 20.80 -14.23 29.09
CA GLU A 201 20.78 -15.61 29.58
C GLU A 201 22.19 -16.20 29.73
N HIS A 202 23.15 -15.74 28.92
CA HIS A 202 24.56 -16.06 29.04
C HIS A 202 25.31 -15.23 30.09
N GLY A 203 24.62 -14.38 30.86
CA GLY A 203 25.22 -13.57 31.92
C GLY A 203 26.17 -12.48 31.41
N LYS A 204 26.01 -12.01 30.17
CA LYS A 204 26.81 -10.90 29.64
C LYS A 204 26.44 -9.60 30.34
N ARG A 205 27.44 -8.73 30.52
CA ARG A 205 27.25 -7.39 31.07
C ARG A 205 26.66 -6.50 29.97
N ILE A 206 25.38 -6.21 30.07
CA ILE A 206 24.68 -5.40 29.07
C ILE A 206 24.44 -4.00 29.63
N VAL A 207 24.73 -2.98 28.83
CA VAL A 207 24.38 -1.58 29.13
C VAL A 207 23.63 -0.97 27.95
N ILE A 208 22.89 0.11 28.20
CA ILE A 208 22.11 0.80 27.17
C ILE A 208 22.50 2.28 27.16
N THR A 209 22.66 2.85 25.97
CA THR A 209 23.06 4.26 25.77
C THR A 209 22.11 4.94 24.79
N SER A 210 21.62 6.15 25.10
CA SER A 210 20.68 6.84 24.23
C SER A 210 20.83 8.36 24.25
N ASP A 211 20.83 8.96 23.05
CA ASP A 211 20.82 10.42 22.88
C ASP A 211 19.38 10.93 22.83
N MET A 212 18.79 11.19 24.01
CA MET A 212 17.37 11.43 24.16
C MET A 212 17.06 12.49 25.21
N TYR A 213 15.96 13.20 24.99
CA TYR A 213 15.37 14.15 25.95
C TYR A 213 14.42 13.49 26.97
N LEU A 214 14.11 12.21 26.78
CA LEU A 214 13.25 11.44 27.70
C LEU A 214 14.08 10.96 28.89
N SER A 215 13.55 11.08 30.09
CA SER A 215 14.25 10.70 31.33
C SER A 215 14.62 9.22 31.36
N LYS A 216 15.68 8.88 32.12
CA LYS A 216 16.06 7.49 32.39
C LYS A 216 14.90 6.65 32.94
N ALA A 217 14.13 7.21 33.89
CA ALA A 217 13.00 6.51 34.50
C ALA A 217 11.96 6.05 33.46
N PHE A 218 11.49 6.96 32.61
CA PHE A 218 10.57 6.64 31.53
C PHE A 218 11.13 5.61 30.54
N LEU A 219 12.40 5.78 30.12
CA LEU A 219 13.02 4.85 29.17
C LEU A 219 13.21 3.46 29.77
N SER A 220 13.51 3.35 31.07
CA SER A 220 13.55 2.06 31.77
C SER A 220 12.20 1.36 31.77
N GLU A 221 11.10 2.08 32.04
CA GLU A 221 9.73 1.53 31.94
C GLU A 221 9.40 1.08 30.51
N LEU A 222 9.80 1.88 29.51
CA LEU A 222 9.56 1.56 28.10
C LEU A 222 10.32 0.30 27.65
N LEU A 223 11.59 0.17 28.05
CA LEU A 223 12.41 -1.01 27.80
C LEU A 223 11.82 -2.24 28.49
N GLN A 224 11.39 -2.08 29.74
CA GLN A 224 10.75 -3.14 30.51
C GLN A 224 9.48 -3.67 29.84
N LYS A 225 8.56 -2.77 29.44
CA LYS A 225 7.33 -3.12 28.69
C LYS A 225 7.66 -4.00 27.47
N ASN A 226 8.79 -3.74 26.83
CA ASN A 226 9.22 -4.39 25.59
C ASN A 226 10.14 -5.61 25.81
N GLY A 227 10.30 -6.06 27.05
CA GLY A 227 11.05 -7.28 27.38
C GLY A 227 12.58 -7.08 27.46
N TYR A 228 13.06 -5.84 27.50
CA TYR A 228 14.47 -5.51 27.70
C TYR A 228 14.76 -5.25 29.18
N GLU A 229 14.91 -6.34 29.94
CA GLU A 229 15.23 -6.33 31.38
C GLU A 229 16.60 -6.96 31.66
N GLY A 230 17.19 -6.65 32.81
CA GLY A 230 18.44 -7.30 33.28
C GLY A 230 19.73 -6.74 32.67
N TYR A 231 19.68 -5.55 32.05
CA TYR A 231 20.87 -4.75 31.81
C TYR A 231 21.38 -4.13 33.12
N GLU A 232 22.68 -3.86 33.21
CA GLU A 232 23.31 -3.30 34.42
C GLU A 232 23.02 -1.81 34.60
N GLU A 233 23.04 -1.04 33.50
CA GLU A 233 22.83 0.41 33.56
C GLU A 233 22.31 1.00 32.23
N LEU A 234 21.51 2.06 32.33
CA LEU A 234 20.99 2.89 31.25
C LEU A 234 21.56 4.32 31.35
N TYR A 235 22.34 4.69 30.33
CA TYR A 235 22.98 6.00 30.18
C TYR A 235 22.20 6.87 29.18
N VAL A 236 21.60 7.96 29.65
CA VAL A 236 20.78 8.86 28.82
C VAL A 236 21.42 10.23 28.74
N SER A 237 21.56 10.76 27.54
CA SER A 237 22.33 11.98 27.30
C SER A 237 21.84 13.19 28.09
N CYS A 238 20.52 13.37 28.24
CA CYS A 238 19.95 14.48 29.02
C CYS A 238 20.19 14.38 30.54
N GLU A 239 20.53 13.20 31.07
CA GLU A 239 20.85 13.01 32.50
C GLU A 239 22.35 13.21 32.78
N TYR A 240 23.19 12.93 31.79
CA TYR A 240 24.65 13.05 31.90
C TYR A 240 25.22 14.32 31.25
N GLU A 241 24.38 15.10 30.56
CA GLU A 241 24.75 16.29 29.76
C GLU A 241 25.83 15.96 28.71
N LYS A 242 25.81 14.72 28.20
CA LYS A 242 26.83 14.12 27.34
C LYS A 242 26.18 13.25 26.29
N SER A 243 26.67 13.28 25.05
CA SER A 243 26.03 12.60 23.92
C SER A 243 26.93 11.53 23.28
N LYS A 244 26.32 10.59 22.56
CA LYS A 244 27.00 9.70 21.60
C LYS A 244 27.38 10.47 20.34
N ALA A 245 26.63 11.51 19.98
CA ALA A 245 26.87 12.37 18.83
C ALA A 245 28.21 13.15 18.89
N ASP A 246 28.70 13.51 20.07
CA ASP A 246 30.07 14.00 20.28
C ASP A 246 31.00 12.95 20.90
N GLY A 247 30.43 11.88 21.44
CA GLY A 247 31.08 10.70 22.00
C GLY A 247 31.43 10.81 23.50
N SER A 248 31.13 11.94 24.14
CA SER A 248 31.35 12.14 25.57
C SER A 248 30.57 11.16 26.46
N LEU A 249 29.46 10.61 25.98
CA LEU A 249 28.70 9.59 26.72
C LEU A 249 29.46 8.25 26.80
N TYR A 250 30.20 7.88 25.74
CA TYR A 250 31.03 6.67 25.75
C TYR A 250 32.15 6.74 26.80
N GLU A 251 32.69 7.94 27.04
CA GLU A 251 33.68 8.18 28.10
C GLU A 251 33.08 7.97 29.50
N VAL A 252 31.80 8.29 29.69
CA VAL A 252 31.10 7.98 30.95
C VAL A 252 30.99 6.47 31.13
N VAL A 253 30.56 5.77 30.08
CA VAL A 253 30.43 4.30 30.11
C VAL A 253 31.79 3.66 30.40
N LYS A 254 32.86 4.03 29.70
CA LYS A 254 34.20 3.47 29.99
C LYS A 254 34.66 3.65 31.42
N ARG A 255 34.43 4.83 32.01
CA ARG A 255 34.82 5.09 33.41
C ARG A 255 34.05 4.25 34.41
N ALA A 256 32.83 3.82 34.08
CA ALA A 256 32.04 2.95 34.93
C ALA A 256 32.51 1.47 34.88
N TYR A 257 33.32 1.11 33.89
CA TYR A 257 33.83 -0.24 33.65
C TYR A 257 35.37 -0.24 33.53
N PRO A 258 36.11 0.21 34.55
CA PRO A 258 37.58 0.33 34.48
C PRO A 258 38.30 -1.02 34.48
N ASP A 259 37.58 -2.10 34.76
CA ASP A 259 38.07 -3.47 34.80
C ASP A 259 38.21 -4.11 33.42
N THR A 260 37.70 -3.48 32.36
CA THR A 260 37.73 -4.04 31.00
C THR A 260 37.78 -2.99 29.90
N ASP A 261 38.58 -3.26 28.88
CA ASP A 261 38.57 -2.53 27.60
C ASP A 261 37.79 -3.29 26.51
N SER A 262 37.27 -4.49 26.83
CA SER A 262 36.55 -5.35 25.89
C SER A 262 35.08 -4.95 25.80
N MET A 263 34.82 -3.85 25.08
CA MET A 263 33.48 -3.28 24.92
C MET A 263 33.07 -3.20 23.46
N ILE A 264 31.81 -3.52 23.17
CA ILE A 264 31.20 -3.36 21.85
C ILE A 264 29.92 -2.53 21.95
N HIS A 265 29.67 -1.66 20.98
CA HIS A 265 28.41 -0.94 20.85
C HIS A 265 27.60 -1.43 19.63
N VAL A 266 26.30 -1.59 19.83
CA VAL A 266 25.31 -2.01 18.84
C VAL A 266 24.34 -0.86 18.61
N GLY A 267 24.28 -0.33 17.39
CA GLY A 267 23.39 0.77 17.06
C GLY A 267 23.25 1.02 15.56
N ASP A 268 22.33 1.91 15.21
CA ASP A 268 21.86 2.12 13.84
C ASP A 268 22.40 3.39 13.18
N ASN A 269 22.98 4.30 13.96
CA ASN A 269 23.44 5.57 13.44
C ASN A 269 24.92 5.51 13.01
N PRO A 270 25.25 5.76 11.74
CA PRO A 270 26.64 5.70 11.25
C PRO A 270 27.59 6.69 11.92
N VAL A 271 27.09 7.77 12.51
CA VAL A 271 27.90 8.80 13.17
C VAL A 271 28.00 8.53 14.66
N SER A 272 26.88 8.52 15.39
CA SER A 272 26.90 8.40 16.85
C SER A 272 27.27 6.98 17.32
N ASP A 273 26.77 5.95 16.64
CA ASP A 273 26.90 4.56 17.12
C ASP A 273 28.07 3.83 16.47
N VAL A 274 28.49 4.27 15.28
CA VAL A 274 29.63 3.67 14.57
C VAL A 274 30.89 4.50 14.71
N LYS A 275 30.93 5.68 14.10
CA LYS A 275 32.15 6.49 14.04
C LYS A 275 32.62 6.93 15.42
N ASN A 276 31.70 7.45 16.25
CA ASN A 276 32.06 7.98 17.55
C ASN A 276 32.32 6.88 18.58
N ALA A 277 31.57 5.77 18.57
CA ALA A 277 31.86 4.62 19.42
C ALA A 277 33.29 4.09 19.17
N LYS A 278 33.66 3.86 17.90
CA LYS A 278 35.02 3.43 17.52
C LYS A 278 36.09 4.41 17.99
N LYS A 279 35.86 5.71 17.81
CA LYS A 279 36.81 6.75 18.22
C LYS A 279 37.09 6.73 19.72
N HIS A 280 36.12 6.33 20.54
CA HIS A 280 36.26 6.23 21.99
C HIS A 280 36.56 4.78 22.45
N GLY A 281 37.04 3.94 21.52
CA GLY A 281 37.59 2.61 21.78
C GLY A 281 36.55 1.55 22.15
N PHE A 282 35.35 1.65 21.58
CA PHE A 282 34.41 0.52 21.49
C PHE A 282 34.60 -0.18 20.14
N GLU A 283 34.53 -1.51 20.14
CA GLU A 283 34.19 -2.22 18.90
C GLU A 283 32.74 -1.92 18.52
N VAL A 284 32.38 -2.18 17.26
CA VAL A 284 31.04 -1.82 16.77
C VAL A 284 30.39 -2.94 15.99
N PHE A 285 29.14 -3.20 16.33
CA PHE A 285 28.19 -3.92 15.50
C PHE A 285 27.18 -2.94 14.91
N TYR A 286 27.30 -2.65 13.62
CA TYR A 286 26.37 -1.76 12.93
C TYR A 286 25.07 -2.50 12.60
N TYR A 287 23.96 -2.02 13.14
CA TYR A 287 22.61 -2.52 12.88
C TYR A 287 21.88 -1.53 11.97
N PRO A 288 21.81 -1.72 10.64
CA PRO A 288 21.35 -0.65 9.76
C PRO A 288 19.90 -0.20 10.05
N ASN A 289 19.69 1.12 10.14
CA ASN A 289 18.35 1.70 10.29
C ASN A 289 17.40 1.17 9.20
N VAL A 290 16.25 0.65 9.63
CA VAL A 290 15.24 0.03 8.75
C VAL A 290 14.64 1.03 7.74
N ASN A 291 14.62 2.31 8.07
CA ASN A 291 14.07 3.37 7.21
C ASN A 291 15.08 3.92 6.18
N ARG A 292 16.37 3.51 6.22
CA ARG A 292 17.42 4.05 5.33
C ARG A 292 17.11 3.93 3.83
N ASN A 293 16.36 2.89 3.45
CA ASN A 293 15.99 2.59 2.07
C ASN A 293 14.61 3.14 1.68
N ALA A 294 13.88 3.79 2.60
CA ALA A 294 12.51 4.24 2.35
C ALA A 294 12.43 5.13 1.10
N LEU A 295 13.35 6.09 0.96
CA LEU A 295 13.42 7.02 -0.18
C LEU A 295 13.72 6.33 -1.52
N LEU A 296 14.30 5.12 -1.51
CA LEU A 296 14.63 4.38 -2.73
C LEU A 296 13.41 3.67 -3.30
N TYR A 297 12.56 3.10 -2.44
CA TYR A 297 11.56 2.12 -2.85
C TYR A 297 10.12 2.45 -2.46
N ARG A 298 9.89 3.14 -1.34
CA ARG A 298 8.54 3.42 -0.83
C ARG A 298 7.94 4.67 -1.44
N ALA A 299 6.60 4.73 -1.50
CA ALA A 299 5.86 5.91 -1.93
C ALA A 299 5.92 7.03 -0.88
N TYR A 300 6.24 8.23 -1.34
CA TYR A 300 6.18 9.50 -0.61
C TYR A 300 5.09 10.43 -1.16
N ASP A 301 4.63 10.21 -2.39
CA ASP A 301 3.47 10.89 -2.97
C ASP A 301 2.15 10.36 -2.37
N MET A 302 1.99 10.61 -1.08
CA MET A 302 0.90 10.17 -0.21
C MET A 302 0.59 11.25 0.84
N SER A 303 -0.59 11.17 1.46
CA SER A 303 -0.89 11.95 2.66
C SER A 303 0.13 11.66 3.78
N ALA A 304 0.50 12.69 4.54
CA ALA A 304 1.62 12.62 5.47
C ALA A 304 1.46 11.53 6.54
N VAL A 305 0.27 11.43 7.13
CA VAL A 305 -0.01 10.49 8.23
C VAL A 305 -0.09 9.05 7.72
N VAL A 306 -0.89 8.78 6.69
CA VAL A 306 -1.04 7.43 6.12
C VAL A 306 0.29 6.97 5.51
N GLY A 307 1.00 7.85 4.80
CA GLY A 307 2.30 7.56 4.23
C GLY A 307 3.35 7.22 5.30
N GLY A 308 3.39 7.96 6.40
CA GLY A 308 4.28 7.68 7.54
C GLY A 308 4.04 6.29 8.14
N ALA A 309 2.77 5.96 8.40
CA ALA A 309 2.36 4.65 8.89
C ALA A 309 2.68 3.51 7.91
N TYR A 310 2.29 3.64 6.64
CA TYR A 310 2.57 2.65 5.59
C TYR A 310 4.07 2.35 5.48
N ARG A 311 4.91 3.39 5.40
CA ARG A 311 6.36 3.21 5.28
C ARG A 311 6.96 2.56 6.53
N GLY A 312 6.52 2.97 7.72
CA GLY A 312 6.98 2.40 8.98
C GLY A 312 6.68 0.90 9.06
N ILE A 313 5.43 0.50 8.84
CA ILE A 313 5.02 -0.92 8.85
C ILE A 313 5.83 -1.74 7.83
N VAL A 314 5.92 -1.28 6.58
CA VAL A 314 6.66 -2.00 5.53
C VAL A 314 8.14 -2.13 5.87
N ASN A 315 8.81 -1.04 6.22
CA ASN A 315 10.24 -1.07 6.49
C ASN A 315 10.57 -1.93 7.71
N ASN A 316 9.75 -1.84 8.76
CA ASN A 316 9.95 -2.64 9.98
C ASN A 316 9.76 -4.13 9.72
N LYS A 317 8.89 -4.54 8.79
CA LYS A 317 8.76 -5.96 8.39
C LYS A 317 9.93 -6.43 7.54
N LEU A 318 10.30 -5.68 6.50
CA LEU A 318 11.29 -6.13 5.51
C LEU A 318 12.73 -6.07 6.03
N TYR A 319 13.05 -5.11 6.90
CA TYR A 319 14.42 -4.75 7.24
C TYR A 319 14.80 -5.03 8.69
N ASN A 320 13.92 -5.63 9.49
CA ASN A 320 14.27 -6.03 10.86
C ASN A 320 15.30 -7.19 10.91
N GLY A 321 15.46 -7.97 9.83
CA GLY A 321 16.43 -9.06 9.73
C GLY A 321 15.98 -10.42 10.24
N THR A 322 14.70 -10.59 10.57
CA THR A 322 14.18 -11.89 11.02
C THR A 322 13.85 -12.84 9.87
N GLU A 323 13.50 -12.30 8.70
CA GLU A 323 12.95 -13.08 7.59
C GLU A 323 13.53 -12.65 6.24
N GLN A 324 13.56 -13.59 5.30
CA GLN A 324 13.75 -13.36 3.87
C GLN A 324 12.44 -13.74 3.17
N LEU A 325 11.80 -12.77 2.53
CA LEU A 325 10.45 -12.91 1.98
C LEU A 325 10.52 -13.13 0.47
N SER A 326 9.54 -13.83 -0.10
CA SER A 326 9.42 -14.01 -1.55
C SER A 326 9.03 -12.69 -2.24
N MET A 327 9.28 -12.58 -3.55
CA MET A 327 8.84 -11.39 -4.30
C MET A 327 7.31 -11.29 -4.36
N GLU A 328 6.64 -12.43 -4.34
CA GLU A 328 5.21 -12.61 -4.35
C GLU A 328 4.60 -12.14 -3.02
N TYR A 329 5.18 -12.55 -1.89
CA TYR A 329 4.79 -12.04 -0.57
C TYR A 329 4.99 -10.53 -0.49
N GLU A 330 6.16 -10.03 -0.87
CA GLU A 330 6.43 -8.59 -0.90
C GLU A 330 5.47 -7.85 -1.83
N TYR A 331 5.04 -8.48 -2.93
CA TYR A 331 4.06 -7.88 -3.81
C TYR A 331 2.74 -7.60 -3.09
N GLY A 332 2.24 -8.62 -2.40
CA GLY A 332 1.05 -8.51 -1.55
C GLY A 332 1.23 -7.52 -0.40
N TYR A 333 2.31 -7.63 0.36
CA TYR A 333 2.55 -6.84 1.57
C TYR A 333 2.80 -5.36 1.26
N ILE A 334 3.65 -5.05 0.29
CA ILE A 334 4.05 -3.68 -0.03
C ILE A 334 2.99 -2.97 -0.88
N TYR A 335 2.46 -3.65 -1.90
CA TYR A 335 1.66 -2.99 -2.95
C TYR A 335 0.17 -3.32 -2.85
N GLY A 336 -0.21 -4.45 -2.24
CA GLY A 336 -1.61 -4.85 -2.07
C GLY A 336 -2.20 -4.52 -0.71
N GLY A 337 -1.43 -4.64 0.37
CA GLY A 337 -1.92 -4.57 1.75
C GLY A 337 -2.68 -3.28 2.07
N LEU A 338 -2.09 -2.12 1.75
CA LEU A 338 -2.72 -0.83 1.99
C LEU A 338 -3.99 -0.62 1.14
N PHE A 339 -3.98 -1.11 -0.10
CA PHE A 339 -5.14 -1.06 -0.98
C PHE A 339 -6.30 -1.90 -0.42
N VAL A 340 -6.04 -3.16 -0.06
CA VAL A 340 -7.05 -4.06 0.49
C VAL A 340 -7.60 -3.56 1.82
N LEU A 341 -6.73 -3.06 2.71
CA LEU A 341 -7.15 -2.46 3.98
C LEU A 341 -8.09 -1.28 3.77
N GLY A 342 -7.70 -0.32 2.92
CA GLY A 342 -8.52 0.84 2.61
C GLY A 342 -9.82 0.48 1.89
N TYR A 343 -9.78 -0.48 0.96
CA TYR A 343 -10.97 -0.89 0.22
C TYR A 343 -11.97 -1.63 1.12
N CYS A 344 -11.51 -2.49 2.03
CA CYS A 344 -12.39 -3.12 3.03
C CYS A 344 -13.06 -2.08 3.93
N ASN A 345 -12.32 -1.06 4.40
CA ASN A 345 -12.92 0.01 5.20
C ASN A 345 -13.90 0.88 4.39
N PHE A 346 -13.62 1.13 3.10
CA PHE A 346 -14.56 1.77 2.17
C PHE A 346 -15.85 0.96 2.03
N ILE A 347 -15.76 -0.35 1.79
CA ILE A 347 -16.91 -1.26 1.69
C ILE A 347 -17.74 -1.22 2.98
N HIS A 348 -17.08 -1.31 4.14
CA HIS A 348 -17.73 -1.28 5.45
C HIS A 348 -18.49 0.03 5.69
N THR A 349 -17.83 1.16 5.40
CA THR A 349 -18.42 2.49 5.56
C THR A 349 -19.59 2.68 4.60
N TYR A 350 -19.42 2.29 3.34
CA TYR A 350 -20.46 2.36 2.32
C TYR A 350 -21.69 1.54 2.72
N ALA A 351 -21.47 0.31 3.20
CA ALA A 351 -22.54 -0.57 3.63
C ALA A 351 -23.39 0.05 4.74
N ARG A 352 -22.74 0.65 5.75
CA ARG A 352 -23.43 1.33 6.85
C ARG A 352 -24.20 2.57 6.41
N VAL A 353 -23.58 3.43 5.60
CA VAL A 353 -24.21 4.68 5.13
C VAL A 353 -25.42 4.40 4.22
N HIS A 354 -25.36 3.35 3.41
CA HIS A 354 -26.39 3.03 2.43
C HIS A 354 -27.38 1.94 2.88
N GLY A 355 -27.30 1.48 4.13
CA GLY A 355 -28.23 0.48 4.67
C GLY A 355 -28.17 -0.86 3.92
N ILE A 356 -26.96 -1.28 3.54
CA ILE A 356 -26.69 -2.59 2.97
C ILE A 356 -26.78 -3.64 4.08
N ASP A 357 -27.59 -4.67 3.87
CA ASP A 357 -27.80 -5.76 4.84
C ASP A 357 -27.03 -7.04 4.49
N LYS A 358 -26.37 -7.08 3.32
CA LYS A 358 -25.58 -8.24 2.87
C LYS A 358 -24.41 -7.86 1.96
N LEU A 359 -23.22 -8.39 2.28
CA LEU A 359 -22.01 -8.23 1.47
C LEU A 359 -21.74 -9.52 0.68
N LEU A 360 -21.63 -9.38 -0.64
CA LEU A 360 -21.38 -10.47 -1.58
C LEU A 360 -20.00 -10.28 -2.22
N PHE A 361 -18.99 -10.97 -1.71
CA PHE A 361 -17.65 -10.98 -2.30
C PHE A 361 -17.63 -11.91 -3.51
N LEU A 362 -17.46 -11.32 -4.70
CA LEU A 362 -17.54 -12.08 -5.95
C LEU A 362 -16.30 -12.97 -6.15
N SER A 363 -16.49 -14.12 -6.79
CA SER A 363 -15.45 -15.14 -6.89
C SER A 363 -14.17 -14.68 -7.59
N ARG A 364 -13.03 -15.28 -7.20
CA ARG A 364 -11.64 -14.90 -7.54
C ARG A 364 -11.17 -13.67 -6.78
N ASP A 365 -11.48 -12.47 -7.27
CA ASP A 365 -10.91 -11.23 -6.72
C ASP A 365 -11.46 -10.91 -5.31
N GLY A 366 -12.69 -11.36 -5.02
CA GLY A 366 -13.31 -11.20 -3.70
C GLY A 366 -12.81 -12.19 -2.64
N ASP A 367 -12.00 -13.19 -2.98
CA ASP A 367 -11.49 -14.20 -2.05
C ASP A 367 -10.63 -13.54 -0.94
N ILE A 368 -9.52 -12.93 -1.35
CA ILE A 368 -8.62 -12.26 -0.40
C ILE A 368 -9.28 -11.05 0.27
N LEU A 369 -10.18 -10.34 -0.43
CA LEU A 369 -10.93 -9.22 0.13
C LEU A 369 -11.82 -9.68 1.27
N ARG A 370 -12.53 -10.82 1.12
CA ARG A 370 -13.36 -11.40 2.18
C ARG A 370 -12.50 -11.82 3.36
N GLN A 371 -11.36 -12.45 3.12
CA GLN A 371 -10.43 -12.87 4.19
C GLN A 371 -9.92 -11.66 4.99
N ALA A 372 -9.47 -10.60 4.31
CA ALA A 372 -9.03 -9.36 4.96
C ALA A 372 -10.18 -8.63 5.67
N TYR A 373 -11.38 -8.61 5.07
CA TYR A 373 -12.57 -8.03 5.69
C TYR A 373 -12.94 -8.75 6.99
N ALA A 374 -12.84 -10.07 7.04
CA ALA A 374 -13.10 -10.86 8.25
C ALA A 374 -12.07 -10.58 9.37
N VAL A 375 -10.83 -10.21 9.04
CA VAL A 375 -9.83 -9.75 10.02
C VAL A 375 -10.19 -8.38 10.58
N LEU A 376 -10.63 -7.46 9.72
CA LEU A 376 -10.95 -6.08 10.11
C LEU A 376 -12.31 -5.97 10.84
N PHE A 377 -13.29 -6.78 10.43
CA PHE A 377 -14.68 -6.70 10.89
C PHE A 377 -15.24 -8.11 11.20
N PRO A 378 -14.74 -8.80 12.24
CA PRO A 378 -15.07 -10.20 12.51
C PRO A 378 -16.55 -10.44 12.85
N GLU A 379 -17.26 -9.41 13.32
CA GLU A 379 -18.68 -9.49 13.68
C GLU A 379 -19.63 -9.36 12.48
N GLU A 380 -19.12 -8.90 11.33
CA GLU A 380 -19.93 -8.63 10.14
C GLU A 380 -20.10 -9.92 9.31
N LYS A 381 -21.35 -10.21 8.92
CA LYS A 381 -21.66 -11.38 8.10
C LYS A 381 -21.36 -11.09 6.63
N THR A 382 -20.56 -11.95 6.01
CA THR A 382 -20.17 -11.82 4.60
C THR A 382 -20.37 -13.13 3.85
N GLU A 383 -20.73 -13.04 2.57
CA GLU A 383 -20.91 -14.19 1.69
C GLU A 383 -19.90 -14.17 0.56
N TYR A 384 -19.33 -15.33 0.24
CA TYR A 384 -18.49 -15.51 -0.94
C TYR A 384 -19.39 -16.11 -2.00
N VAL A 385 -19.46 -15.47 -3.17
CA VAL A 385 -20.43 -15.85 -4.19
C VAL A 385 -19.78 -16.15 -5.52
N TYR A 386 -20.26 -17.21 -6.18
CA TYR A 386 -19.82 -17.55 -7.51
C TYR A 386 -20.45 -16.59 -8.53
N TRP A 387 -19.59 -15.77 -9.12
CA TRP A 387 -19.95 -14.86 -10.20
C TRP A 387 -18.73 -14.60 -11.05
N SER A 388 -18.88 -14.76 -12.36
CA SER A 388 -17.83 -14.43 -13.30
C SER A 388 -18.38 -13.68 -14.48
N ARG A 389 -17.46 -13.01 -15.18
CA ARG A 389 -17.77 -12.31 -16.41
C ARG A 389 -18.36 -13.25 -17.49
N ALA A 390 -17.86 -14.49 -17.57
CA ALA A 390 -18.38 -15.50 -18.47
C ALA A 390 -19.82 -15.90 -18.12
N ALA A 391 -20.09 -16.15 -16.84
CA ALA A 391 -21.44 -16.45 -16.35
C ALA A 391 -22.40 -15.27 -16.62
N ALA A 392 -21.99 -14.04 -16.29
CA ALA A 392 -22.79 -12.84 -16.53
C ALA A 392 -23.15 -12.68 -18.01
N THR A 393 -22.19 -12.89 -18.92
CA THR A 393 -22.40 -12.72 -20.36
C THR A 393 -23.41 -13.73 -20.91
N LYS A 394 -23.31 -15.01 -20.53
CA LYS A 394 -24.26 -16.06 -20.93
C LYS A 394 -25.66 -15.81 -20.39
N LEU A 395 -25.77 -15.53 -19.08
CA LEU A 395 -27.05 -15.29 -18.41
C LEU A 395 -27.75 -14.02 -18.94
N MET A 396 -26.98 -13.02 -19.36
CA MET A 396 -27.50 -11.80 -19.97
C MET A 396 -27.73 -11.90 -21.48
N ALA A 397 -27.43 -13.03 -22.15
CA ALA A 397 -27.51 -13.14 -23.60
C ALA A 397 -28.85 -12.64 -24.15
N ARG A 398 -29.97 -13.09 -23.55
CA ARG A 398 -31.34 -12.71 -23.95
C ARG A 398 -31.62 -11.20 -23.83
N TYR A 399 -30.97 -10.53 -22.89
CA TYR A 399 -31.29 -9.16 -22.45
C TYR A 399 -30.27 -8.12 -22.93
N ASN A 400 -29.04 -8.54 -23.24
CA ASN A 400 -27.97 -7.69 -23.75
C ASN A 400 -27.17 -8.41 -24.84
N ARG A 401 -27.79 -8.58 -26.01
CA ARG A 401 -27.16 -9.23 -27.18
C ARG A 401 -25.91 -8.51 -27.65
N TYR A 402 -25.87 -7.18 -27.47
CA TYR A 402 -24.73 -6.37 -27.86
C TYR A 402 -23.48 -6.80 -27.10
N ASP A 403 -23.54 -6.83 -25.75
CA ASP A 403 -22.40 -7.26 -24.92
C ASP A 403 -22.03 -8.72 -25.17
N PHE A 404 -23.02 -9.59 -25.36
CA PHE A 404 -22.82 -11.00 -25.71
C PHE A 404 -21.97 -11.17 -26.99
N PHE A 405 -22.37 -10.54 -28.10
CA PHE A 405 -21.60 -10.61 -29.35
C PHE A 405 -20.27 -9.86 -29.25
N ARG A 406 -20.22 -8.74 -28.53
CA ARG A 406 -18.99 -7.96 -28.35
C ARG A 406 -17.89 -8.82 -27.73
N ARG A 407 -18.17 -9.51 -26.63
CA ARG A 407 -17.21 -10.33 -25.90
C ARG A 407 -16.83 -11.62 -26.62
N TYR A 408 -17.83 -12.35 -27.12
CA TYR A 408 -17.58 -13.66 -27.74
C TYR A 408 -17.12 -13.58 -29.19
N LEU A 409 -17.49 -12.54 -29.93
CA LEU A 409 -17.15 -12.42 -31.34
C LEU A 409 -16.15 -11.28 -31.61
N TYR A 410 -16.54 -10.03 -31.34
CA TYR A 410 -15.77 -8.87 -31.82
C TYR A 410 -14.40 -8.73 -31.16
N HIS A 411 -14.29 -9.01 -29.86
CA HIS A 411 -13.00 -9.02 -29.16
C HIS A 411 -12.07 -10.16 -29.61
N LYS A 412 -12.59 -11.18 -30.31
CA LYS A 412 -11.87 -12.41 -30.70
C LYS A 412 -11.76 -12.58 -32.22
N ALA A 413 -12.09 -11.54 -32.98
CA ALA A 413 -12.11 -11.57 -34.45
C ALA A 413 -10.73 -11.20 -35.07
N ASP A 414 -9.65 -11.51 -34.37
CA ASP A 414 -8.26 -11.26 -34.75
C ASP A 414 -7.59 -12.45 -35.46
N GLY A 415 -8.32 -13.57 -35.62
CA GLY A 415 -7.82 -14.79 -36.24
C GLY A 415 -7.12 -15.74 -35.28
N THR A 416 -7.06 -15.45 -33.98
CA THR A 416 -6.41 -16.32 -32.98
C THR A 416 -7.24 -17.56 -32.66
N TYR A 417 -8.57 -17.45 -32.66
CA TYR A 417 -9.47 -18.51 -32.23
C TYR A 417 -10.22 -19.16 -33.39
N THR A 418 -10.40 -20.49 -33.33
CA THR A 418 -11.25 -21.19 -34.29
C THR A 418 -12.73 -20.94 -34.00
N ILE A 419 -13.58 -21.05 -35.02
CA ILE A 419 -15.04 -20.94 -34.85
C ILE A 419 -15.56 -21.98 -33.83
N GLU A 420 -14.99 -23.19 -33.84
CA GLU A 420 -15.27 -24.23 -32.87
C GLU A 420 -14.93 -23.80 -31.44
N GLN A 421 -13.73 -23.25 -31.20
CA GLN A 421 -13.33 -22.75 -29.89
C GLN A 421 -14.25 -21.63 -29.40
N ILE A 422 -14.68 -20.74 -30.29
CA ILE A 422 -15.63 -19.67 -29.97
C ILE A 422 -16.97 -20.25 -29.55
N LEU A 423 -17.58 -21.13 -30.37
CA LEU A 423 -18.88 -21.74 -30.04
C LEU A 423 -18.79 -22.58 -28.76
N LYS A 424 -17.70 -23.30 -28.54
CA LYS A 424 -17.45 -24.03 -27.29
C LYS A 424 -17.40 -23.10 -26.08
N SER A 425 -16.71 -21.95 -26.18
CA SER A 425 -16.70 -20.94 -25.10
C SER A 425 -18.08 -20.33 -24.84
N MET A 426 -18.97 -20.35 -25.84
CA MET A 426 -20.36 -19.93 -25.74
C MET A 426 -21.31 -21.05 -25.27
N ARG A 427 -20.86 -22.32 -25.22
CA ARG A 427 -21.70 -23.53 -25.06
C ARG A 427 -22.71 -23.76 -26.19
N LEU A 428 -22.36 -23.36 -27.42
CA LEU A 428 -23.22 -23.44 -28.60
C LEU A 428 -22.73 -24.48 -29.63
N GLU A 429 -22.08 -25.56 -29.17
CA GLU A 429 -21.55 -26.64 -30.00
C GLU A 429 -22.65 -27.30 -30.86
N ILE A 430 -23.90 -27.31 -30.37
CA ILE A 430 -25.07 -27.81 -31.10
C ILE A 430 -25.29 -27.09 -32.45
N LEU A 431 -24.74 -25.89 -32.63
CA LEU A 431 -24.87 -25.10 -33.85
C LEU A 431 -23.65 -25.22 -34.79
N LEU A 432 -22.59 -25.91 -34.37
CA LEU A 432 -21.29 -25.93 -35.05
C LEU A 432 -21.41 -26.48 -36.48
N ASP A 433 -21.99 -27.66 -36.65
CA ASP A 433 -22.10 -28.31 -37.95
C ASP A 433 -22.89 -27.45 -38.95
N ARG A 434 -23.99 -26.85 -38.50
CA ARG A 434 -24.82 -25.97 -39.34
C ARG A 434 -24.10 -24.67 -39.71
N LEU A 435 -23.27 -24.14 -38.81
CA LEU A 435 -22.46 -22.95 -39.08
C LEU A 435 -21.35 -23.26 -40.09
N LEU A 436 -20.65 -24.38 -39.93
CA LEU A 436 -19.58 -24.81 -40.84
C LEU A 436 -20.12 -25.14 -42.25
N GLN A 437 -21.34 -25.69 -42.36
CA GLN A 437 -21.99 -25.85 -43.68
C GLN A 437 -22.22 -24.51 -44.41
N ARG A 438 -22.44 -23.41 -43.66
CA ARG A 438 -22.67 -22.08 -44.22
C ARG A 438 -21.36 -21.31 -44.47
N LEU A 439 -20.29 -21.72 -43.81
CA LEU A 439 -18.94 -21.14 -43.91
C LEU A 439 -17.88 -22.24 -44.12
N PRO A 440 -17.95 -23.03 -45.22
CA PRO A 440 -17.18 -24.27 -45.37
C PRO A 440 -15.66 -24.08 -45.54
N HIS A 441 -15.21 -22.86 -45.81
CA HIS A 441 -13.80 -22.52 -46.01
C HIS A 441 -13.20 -21.69 -44.86
N GLU A 442 -13.97 -21.46 -43.79
CA GLU A 442 -13.58 -20.59 -42.69
C GLU A 442 -13.33 -21.41 -41.42
N THR A 443 -12.07 -21.52 -40.99
CA THR A 443 -11.71 -22.23 -39.75
C THR A 443 -11.62 -21.27 -38.56
N TYR A 444 -11.15 -20.04 -38.79
CA TYR A 444 -10.85 -19.05 -37.76
C TYR A 444 -11.86 -17.91 -37.75
N LEU A 445 -12.14 -17.33 -36.57
CA LEU A 445 -12.95 -16.13 -36.48
C LEU A 445 -12.09 -14.91 -36.84
N THR A 446 -12.52 -14.15 -37.85
CA THR A 446 -11.78 -12.99 -38.36
C THR A 446 -12.70 -11.79 -38.56
N SER A 447 -12.12 -10.60 -38.71
CA SER A 447 -12.85 -9.37 -39.03
C SER A 447 -13.63 -9.48 -40.35
N GLY A 448 -13.23 -10.36 -41.27
CA GLY A 448 -13.93 -10.67 -42.52
C GLY A 448 -15.21 -11.49 -42.37
N ASN A 449 -15.23 -12.46 -41.44
CA ASN A 449 -16.33 -13.41 -41.30
C ASN A 449 -17.21 -13.19 -40.05
N VAL A 450 -16.77 -12.38 -39.07
CA VAL A 450 -17.49 -12.13 -37.80
C VAL A 450 -18.95 -11.70 -37.98
N ARG A 451 -19.24 -10.88 -39.01
CA ARG A 451 -20.60 -10.44 -39.32
C ARG A 451 -21.49 -11.59 -39.81
N GLN A 452 -20.93 -12.56 -40.50
CA GLN A 452 -21.66 -13.73 -41.00
C GLN A 452 -22.00 -14.68 -39.85
N VAL A 453 -21.02 -14.92 -38.97
CA VAL A 453 -21.22 -15.70 -37.73
C VAL A 453 -22.31 -15.05 -36.87
N LYS A 454 -22.23 -13.73 -36.64
CA LYS A 454 -23.27 -12.99 -35.91
C LYS A 454 -24.66 -13.16 -36.55
N ARG A 455 -24.78 -12.94 -37.87
CA ARG A 455 -26.06 -13.10 -38.58
C ARG A 455 -26.64 -14.51 -38.45
N PHE A 456 -25.78 -15.54 -38.50
CA PHE A 456 -26.19 -16.91 -38.30
C PHE A 456 -26.72 -17.13 -36.88
N LEU A 457 -26.02 -16.64 -35.85
CA LEU A 457 -26.48 -16.76 -34.47
C LEU A 457 -27.78 -15.99 -34.23
N GLU A 458 -27.94 -14.82 -34.85
CA GLU A 458 -29.20 -14.04 -34.80
C GLU A 458 -30.36 -14.77 -35.47
N ALA A 459 -30.12 -15.48 -36.59
CA ALA A 459 -31.13 -16.28 -37.25
C ALA A 459 -31.58 -17.49 -36.41
N ASN A 460 -30.70 -17.99 -35.53
CA ASN A 460 -30.95 -19.14 -34.66
C ASN A 460 -31.10 -18.73 -33.19
N TRP A 461 -31.51 -17.49 -32.93
CA TRP A 461 -31.41 -16.89 -31.61
C TRP A 461 -32.25 -17.59 -30.53
N GLN A 462 -33.38 -18.18 -30.91
CA GLN A 462 -34.20 -18.95 -29.97
C GLN A 462 -33.44 -20.16 -29.42
N GLU A 463 -32.77 -20.93 -30.30
CA GLU A 463 -31.91 -22.05 -29.91
C GLU A 463 -30.75 -21.57 -29.02
N VAL A 464 -30.10 -20.46 -29.41
CA VAL A 464 -29.02 -19.85 -28.61
C VAL A 464 -29.47 -19.54 -27.20
N THR A 465 -30.62 -18.89 -27.02
CA THR A 465 -31.10 -18.54 -25.68
C THR A 465 -31.59 -19.74 -24.88
N ALA A 466 -32.14 -20.77 -25.54
CA ALA A 466 -32.66 -21.96 -24.88
C ALA A 466 -31.55 -22.74 -24.16
N VAL A 467 -30.32 -22.73 -24.70
CA VAL A 467 -29.14 -23.34 -24.05
C VAL A 467 -28.90 -22.81 -22.64
N TYR A 468 -29.19 -21.52 -22.40
CA TYR A 468 -28.91 -20.87 -21.12
C TYR A 468 -30.08 -20.91 -20.14
N ASP A 469 -31.25 -21.44 -20.51
CA ASP A 469 -32.43 -21.43 -19.64
C ASP A 469 -32.21 -22.26 -18.36
N ARG A 470 -31.54 -23.41 -18.48
CA ARG A 470 -31.17 -24.26 -17.33
C ARG A 470 -30.12 -23.60 -16.43
N GLU A 471 -29.09 -23.02 -17.02
CA GLU A 471 -28.04 -22.28 -16.29
C GLU A 471 -28.64 -21.07 -15.56
N SER A 472 -29.60 -20.37 -16.17
CA SER A 472 -30.35 -19.28 -15.54
C SER A 472 -31.20 -19.76 -14.36
N LYS A 473 -31.84 -20.93 -14.48
CA LYS A 473 -32.60 -21.51 -13.36
C LYS A 473 -31.70 -21.94 -12.21
N ALA A 474 -30.54 -22.52 -12.50
CA ALA A 474 -29.54 -22.87 -11.49
C ALA A 474 -29.03 -21.62 -10.75
N ALA A 475 -28.70 -20.56 -11.50
CA ALA A 475 -28.27 -19.29 -10.93
C ALA A 475 -29.38 -18.64 -10.08
N GLU A 476 -30.65 -18.70 -10.50
CA GLU A 476 -31.80 -18.25 -9.71
C GLU A 476 -31.87 -18.97 -8.36
N LEU A 477 -31.80 -20.31 -8.35
CA LEU A 477 -31.87 -21.11 -7.12
C LEU A 477 -30.70 -20.79 -6.18
N TYR A 478 -29.49 -20.65 -6.75
CA TYR A 478 -28.30 -20.26 -6.01
C TYR A 478 -28.46 -18.89 -5.35
N TYR A 479 -28.79 -17.85 -6.13
CA TYR A 479 -28.92 -16.49 -5.60
C TYR A 479 -30.13 -16.32 -4.69
N LYS A 480 -31.22 -17.07 -4.90
CA LYS A 480 -32.35 -17.09 -3.96
C LYS A 480 -31.92 -17.57 -2.58
N LYS A 481 -31.07 -18.61 -2.50
CA LYS A 481 -30.51 -19.11 -1.24
C LYS A 481 -29.53 -18.11 -0.62
N VAL A 482 -28.61 -17.58 -1.42
CA VAL A 482 -27.58 -16.63 -0.96
C VAL A 482 -28.21 -15.34 -0.42
N LEU A 483 -29.16 -14.76 -1.15
CA LEU A 483 -29.80 -13.50 -0.76
C LEU A 483 -30.76 -13.71 0.41
N GLY A 484 -31.53 -14.81 0.44
CA GLY A 484 -32.50 -15.06 1.51
C GLY A 484 -33.48 -13.88 1.64
N ASP A 485 -33.61 -13.35 2.86
CA ASP A 485 -34.50 -12.21 3.18
C ASP A 485 -33.86 -10.83 3.00
N SER A 486 -32.61 -10.77 2.51
CA SER A 486 -31.89 -9.52 2.27
C SER A 486 -32.59 -8.63 1.24
N ARG A 487 -32.67 -7.33 1.53
CA ARG A 487 -33.30 -6.34 0.64
C ARG A 487 -32.28 -5.51 -0.11
N ASN A 488 -31.12 -5.27 0.49
CA ASN A 488 -30.05 -4.46 -0.10
C ASN A 488 -28.72 -5.18 0.03
N ALA A 489 -28.19 -5.67 -1.08
CA ALA A 489 -26.89 -6.32 -1.12
C ALA A 489 -25.85 -5.47 -1.86
N LEU A 490 -24.59 -5.60 -1.46
CA LEU A 490 -23.44 -5.00 -2.12
C LEU A 490 -22.57 -6.10 -2.72
N ALA A 491 -22.48 -6.13 -4.05
CA ALA A 491 -21.58 -6.99 -4.80
C ALA A 491 -20.19 -6.35 -4.85
N VAL A 492 -19.23 -6.97 -4.18
CA VAL A 492 -17.85 -6.49 -4.06
C VAL A 492 -16.96 -7.17 -5.09
N ASP A 493 -16.40 -6.35 -5.97
CA ASP A 493 -15.47 -6.72 -7.04
C ASP A 493 -14.34 -5.66 -7.11
N ILE A 494 -13.26 -5.93 -7.83
CA ILE A 494 -12.33 -4.88 -8.26
C ILE A 494 -12.56 -4.43 -9.70
N GLY A 495 -13.39 -5.14 -10.46
CA GLY A 495 -13.58 -4.95 -11.89
C GLY A 495 -13.82 -3.49 -12.32
N TRP A 496 -13.20 -3.10 -13.42
CA TRP A 496 -13.10 -1.69 -13.85
C TRP A 496 -14.35 -1.13 -14.53
N ALA A 497 -15.20 -1.97 -15.13
CA ALA A 497 -16.39 -1.48 -15.83
C ALA A 497 -17.67 -1.54 -14.98
N GLY A 498 -17.65 -2.28 -13.87
CA GLY A 498 -18.83 -2.60 -13.05
C GLY A 498 -19.91 -3.44 -13.75
N SER A 499 -19.66 -3.93 -14.97
CA SER A 499 -20.67 -4.66 -15.77
C SER A 499 -21.15 -5.94 -15.09
N GLY A 500 -20.30 -6.60 -14.30
CA GLY A 500 -20.64 -7.82 -13.57
C GLY A 500 -21.74 -7.57 -12.53
N ALA A 501 -21.60 -6.53 -11.71
CA ALA A 501 -22.58 -6.17 -10.69
C ALA A 501 -23.90 -5.66 -11.30
N ILE A 502 -23.82 -4.86 -12.37
CA ILE A 502 -25.02 -4.39 -13.09
C ILE A 502 -25.80 -5.55 -13.72
N ALA A 503 -25.10 -6.51 -14.33
CA ALA A 503 -25.73 -7.72 -14.86
C ALA A 503 -26.41 -8.53 -13.75
N LEU A 504 -25.74 -8.70 -12.61
CA LEU A 504 -26.28 -9.42 -11.47
C LEU A 504 -27.54 -8.75 -10.90
N ASP A 505 -27.51 -7.42 -10.69
CA ASP A 505 -28.68 -6.66 -10.25
C ASP A 505 -29.87 -6.78 -11.22
N TYR A 506 -29.60 -6.70 -12.52
CA TYR A 506 -30.63 -6.87 -13.55
C TYR A 506 -31.25 -8.27 -13.49
N LEU A 507 -30.45 -9.33 -13.40
CA LEU A 507 -30.94 -10.70 -13.32
C LEU A 507 -31.78 -10.91 -12.06
N VAL A 508 -31.28 -10.49 -10.90
CA VAL A 508 -31.96 -10.62 -9.61
C VAL A 508 -33.31 -9.89 -9.62
N GLN A 509 -33.34 -8.61 -10.02
CA GLN A 509 -34.58 -7.82 -9.93
C GLN A 509 -35.53 -8.03 -11.11
N LYS A 510 -35.01 -8.09 -12.34
CA LYS A 510 -35.83 -8.03 -13.55
C LYS A 510 -36.15 -9.40 -14.12
N VAL A 511 -35.26 -10.39 -13.96
CA VAL A 511 -35.43 -11.72 -14.54
C VAL A 511 -35.97 -12.70 -13.51
N TRP A 512 -35.25 -12.88 -12.41
CA TRP A 512 -35.58 -13.80 -11.32
C TRP A 512 -36.62 -13.25 -10.34
N LYS A 513 -36.89 -11.93 -10.40
CA LYS A 513 -37.88 -11.23 -9.56
C LYS A 513 -37.66 -11.44 -8.06
N LEU A 514 -36.39 -11.55 -7.64
CA LEU A 514 -36.02 -11.64 -6.23
C LEU A 514 -36.11 -10.23 -5.59
N PRO A 515 -36.64 -10.11 -4.37
CA PRO A 515 -36.91 -8.81 -3.73
C PRO A 515 -35.66 -8.19 -3.09
N CYS A 516 -34.56 -8.15 -3.82
CA CYS A 516 -33.28 -7.63 -3.37
C CYS A 516 -32.67 -6.70 -4.44
N SER A 517 -32.26 -5.51 -4.04
CA SER A 517 -31.47 -4.61 -4.90
C SER A 517 -29.99 -4.84 -4.67
N ILE A 518 -29.22 -4.92 -5.75
CA ILE A 518 -27.78 -5.09 -5.72
C ILE A 518 -27.11 -3.80 -6.19
N THR A 519 -26.17 -3.33 -5.37
CA THR A 519 -25.23 -2.26 -5.71
C THR A 519 -23.87 -2.88 -5.96
N GLY A 520 -23.10 -2.38 -6.93
CA GLY A 520 -21.73 -2.85 -7.16
C GLY A 520 -20.70 -1.93 -6.51
N ALA A 521 -19.78 -2.49 -5.72
CA ALA A 521 -18.54 -1.82 -5.33
C ALA A 521 -17.41 -2.28 -6.26
N VAL A 522 -16.69 -1.33 -6.85
CA VAL A 522 -15.56 -1.58 -7.74
C VAL A 522 -14.30 -0.83 -7.27
N ALA A 523 -13.13 -1.35 -7.60
CA ALA A 523 -11.88 -0.67 -7.27
C ALA A 523 -11.71 0.61 -8.09
N GLY A 524 -11.97 0.58 -9.40
CA GLY A 524 -11.90 1.75 -10.27
C GLY A 524 -12.90 1.67 -11.42
N THR A 525 -12.88 2.68 -12.30
CA THR A 525 -13.78 2.76 -13.47
C THR A 525 -13.00 2.60 -14.78
N ASN A 526 -13.69 2.53 -15.92
CA ASN A 526 -13.04 2.71 -17.22
C ASN A 526 -12.30 4.05 -17.25
N SER A 527 -11.06 4.03 -17.73
CA SER A 527 -10.15 5.16 -17.86
C SER A 527 -10.30 5.86 -19.21
N VAL A 528 -9.59 6.98 -19.41
CA VAL A 528 -9.51 7.67 -20.72
C VAL A 528 -8.97 6.80 -21.86
N HIS A 529 -8.28 5.71 -21.51
CA HIS A 529 -7.63 4.80 -22.45
C HIS A 529 -8.54 3.66 -22.88
N ASN A 530 -9.70 3.48 -22.24
CA ASN A 530 -10.71 2.54 -22.67
C ASN A 530 -11.50 3.10 -23.87
N PHE A 531 -12.03 2.20 -24.72
CA PHE A 531 -12.94 2.61 -25.80
C PHE A 531 -14.25 3.19 -25.26
N GLU A 532 -14.76 2.64 -24.15
CA GLU A 532 -16.04 3.02 -23.55
C GLU A 532 -15.84 3.80 -22.25
N VAL A 533 -15.25 4.98 -22.42
CA VAL A 533 -14.83 5.86 -21.32
C VAL A 533 -15.96 6.16 -20.34
N ASP A 534 -17.19 6.32 -20.83
CA ASP A 534 -18.35 6.79 -20.04
C ASP A 534 -19.29 5.65 -19.58
N ALA A 535 -18.94 4.38 -19.83
CA ALA A 535 -19.86 3.25 -19.65
C ALA A 535 -20.48 3.13 -18.24
N SER A 536 -19.71 3.48 -17.21
CA SER A 536 -20.09 3.31 -15.81
C SER A 536 -20.71 4.58 -15.18
N GLU A 537 -20.60 5.73 -15.85
CA GLU A 537 -20.84 7.04 -15.22
C GLU A 537 -22.27 7.22 -14.70
N ILE A 538 -23.27 6.87 -15.50
CA ILE A 538 -24.67 7.01 -15.08
C ILE A 538 -25.00 6.09 -13.88
N PHE A 539 -24.34 4.94 -13.78
CA PHE A 539 -24.53 4.01 -12.68
C PHE A 539 -23.83 4.45 -11.39
N LEU A 540 -22.73 5.20 -11.51
CA LEU A 540 -22.11 5.86 -10.35
C LEU A 540 -23.01 6.99 -9.84
N GLN A 541 -23.54 7.82 -10.75
CA GLN A 541 -24.39 8.96 -10.39
C GLN A 541 -25.72 8.56 -9.76
N ASN A 542 -26.31 7.43 -10.18
CA ASN A 542 -27.55 6.93 -9.61
C ASN A 542 -27.34 5.99 -8.41
N GLY A 543 -26.10 5.77 -7.98
CA GLY A 543 -25.76 4.94 -6.83
C GLY A 543 -25.85 3.42 -7.05
N LYS A 544 -26.01 2.94 -8.29
CA LYS A 544 -25.95 1.50 -8.61
C LYS A 544 -24.53 0.95 -8.64
N LEU A 545 -23.53 1.82 -8.81
CA LEU A 545 -22.12 1.52 -8.64
C LEU A 545 -21.48 2.50 -7.65
N ALA A 546 -20.45 2.03 -6.97
CA ALA A 546 -19.56 2.82 -6.14
C ALA A 546 -18.11 2.45 -6.48
N ALA A 547 -17.25 3.46 -6.66
CA ALA A 547 -15.83 3.27 -6.97
C ALA A 547 -14.95 3.78 -5.82
N TYR A 548 -13.76 3.19 -5.65
CA TYR A 548 -12.86 3.53 -4.54
C TYR A 548 -11.58 4.26 -4.97
N LEU A 549 -10.76 3.67 -5.84
CA LEU A 549 -9.46 4.18 -6.26
C LEU A 549 -9.61 5.43 -7.12
N TYR A 550 -10.46 5.38 -8.16
CA TYR A 550 -10.67 6.50 -9.07
C TYR A 550 -11.95 6.37 -9.89
N ALA A 551 -12.46 7.52 -10.35
CA ALA A 551 -13.55 7.66 -11.32
C ALA A 551 -13.41 8.98 -12.10
N GLN A 552 -14.33 9.29 -13.01
CA GLN A 552 -14.33 10.63 -13.62
C GLN A 552 -14.61 11.75 -12.61
N SER A 553 -15.32 11.45 -11.53
CA SER A 553 -15.73 12.41 -10.49
C SER A 553 -14.68 12.65 -9.40
N PHE A 554 -13.68 11.77 -9.22
CA PHE A 554 -12.63 11.90 -8.19
C PHE A 554 -11.34 11.15 -8.58
N ASN A 555 -10.19 11.57 -8.03
CA ASN A 555 -8.86 11.03 -8.39
C ASN A 555 -8.64 10.97 -9.91
N ARG A 556 -9.01 12.05 -10.59
CA ARG A 556 -8.97 12.17 -12.07
C ARG A 556 -7.56 12.08 -12.65
N ASP A 557 -6.55 12.28 -11.83
CA ASP A 557 -5.15 12.05 -12.19
C ASP A 557 -4.92 10.54 -12.42
N LEU A 558 -5.32 9.69 -11.48
CA LEU A 558 -5.27 8.23 -11.61
C LEU A 558 -6.11 7.75 -12.80
N TRP A 559 -7.33 8.27 -12.95
CA TRP A 559 -8.19 7.95 -14.09
C TRP A 559 -7.57 8.29 -15.45
N LYS A 560 -6.68 9.29 -15.51
CA LYS A 560 -5.90 9.62 -16.73
C LYS A 560 -4.62 8.83 -16.86
N LYS A 561 -4.11 8.25 -15.77
CA LYS A 561 -2.82 7.56 -15.71
C LYS A 561 -2.96 6.06 -15.90
N HIS A 562 -4.04 5.49 -15.40
CA HIS A 562 -4.31 4.06 -15.47
C HIS A 562 -4.66 3.66 -16.90
N ASP A 563 -3.80 2.86 -17.53
CA ASP A 563 -3.94 2.45 -18.93
C ASP A 563 -3.98 0.91 -19.02
N PRO A 564 -5.16 0.32 -19.25
CA PRO A 564 -5.31 -1.12 -19.43
C PRO A 564 -4.45 -1.71 -20.55
N ASN A 565 -4.10 -0.92 -21.59
CA ASN A 565 -3.22 -1.36 -22.67
C ASN A 565 -1.76 -1.53 -22.23
N THR A 566 -1.43 -1.08 -21.02
CA THR A 566 -0.10 -1.19 -20.42
C THR A 566 -0.08 -2.13 -19.21
N ASP A 567 -1.02 -3.09 -19.18
CA ASP A 567 -1.20 -4.12 -18.17
C ASP A 567 -1.66 -3.63 -16.78
N ASP A 568 -2.11 -2.38 -16.64
CA ASP A 568 -2.48 -1.84 -15.32
C ASP A 568 -3.58 -2.65 -14.62
N ASN A 569 -4.65 -3.03 -15.33
CA ASN A 569 -5.67 -3.94 -14.82
C ASN A 569 -5.07 -5.25 -14.30
N ILE A 570 -4.14 -5.83 -15.07
CA ILE A 570 -3.56 -7.15 -14.78
C ILE A 570 -2.71 -7.10 -13.50
N PHE A 571 -2.03 -5.98 -13.22
CA PHE A 571 -1.25 -5.86 -11.99
C PHE A 571 -2.14 -5.89 -10.75
N PHE A 572 -3.30 -5.25 -10.78
CA PHE A 572 -4.28 -5.31 -9.70
C PHE A 572 -5.03 -6.65 -9.65
N GLU A 573 -5.38 -7.25 -10.80
CA GLU A 573 -5.96 -8.61 -10.86
C GLU A 573 -4.98 -9.64 -10.26
N LEU A 574 -3.68 -9.49 -10.49
CA LEU A 574 -2.65 -10.33 -9.87
C LEU A 574 -2.55 -10.10 -8.36
N LEU A 575 -2.71 -8.87 -7.86
CA LEU A 575 -2.71 -8.60 -6.41
C LEU A 575 -3.81 -9.38 -5.67
N LEU A 576 -4.96 -9.57 -6.33
CA LEU A 576 -6.10 -10.27 -5.74
C LEU A 576 -6.29 -11.68 -6.30
N ALA A 577 -5.25 -12.24 -6.93
CA ALA A 577 -5.30 -13.57 -7.47
C ALA A 577 -5.65 -14.59 -6.38
N SER A 578 -6.42 -15.61 -6.78
CA SER A 578 -6.88 -16.67 -5.90
C SER A 578 -6.42 -18.02 -6.45
N PRO A 579 -5.96 -18.96 -5.60
CA PRO A 579 -5.63 -20.31 -6.04
C PRO A 579 -6.88 -21.13 -6.42
N THR A 580 -8.08 -20.55 -6.33
CA THR A 580 -9.33 -21.20 -6.72
C THR A 580 -9.49 -21.25 -8.25
N PRO A 581 -10.08 -22.32 -8.81
CA PRO A 581 -10.27 -22.45 -10.25
C PRO A 581 -11.26 -21.40 -10.78
N GLN A 582 -11.10 -21.02 -12.05
CA GLN A 582 -11.97 -20.04 -12.68
C GLN A 582 -13.43 -20.52 -12.69
N PHE A 583 -14.36 -19.72 -12.17
CA PHE A 583 -15.79 -20.04 -12.26
C PHE A 583 -16.33 -19.72 -13.67
N LEU A 584 -16.89 -20.73 -14.35
CA LEU A 584 -17.39 -20.60 -15.72
C LEU A 584 -18.91 -20.46 -15.80
N GLY A 585 -19.65 -20.92 -14.79
CA GLY A 585 -21.11 -20.85 -14.79
C GLY A 585 -21.78 -21.90 -13.92
N PHE A 586 -23.10 -21.93 -14.01
CA PHE A 586 -23.94 -22.84 -13.24
C PHE A 586 -24.46 -23.99 -14.10
N GLU A 587 -24.74 -25.11 -13.46
CA GLU A 587 -25.43 -26.25 -14.06
C GLU A 587 -26.50 -26.75 -13.09
N LEU A 588 -27.57 -27.33 -13.63
CA LEU A 588 -28.66 -27.90 -12.84
C LEU A 588 -28.65 -29.41 -13.05
N ASP A 589 -28.49 -30.17 -11.98
CA ASP A 589 -28.56 -31.62 -12.05
C ASP A 589 -29.99 -32.08 -12.39
N GLU A 590 -30.12 -32.95 -13.39
CA GLU A 590 -31.42 -33.35 -13.92
C GLU A 590 -32.21 -34.26 -12.97
N VAL A 591 -31.53 -34.97 -12.08
CA VAL A 591 -32.14 -35.99 -11.22
C VAL A 591 -32.47 -35.44 -9.84
N SER A 592 -31.52 -34.74 -9.23
CA SER A 592 -31.63 -34.20 -7.87
C SER A 592 -32.19 -32.78 -7.83
N GLY A 593 -32.08 -32.02 -8.93
CA GLY A 593 -32.40 -30.58 -8.94
C GLY A 593 -31.40 -29.72 -8.19
N GLU A 594 -30.24 -30.26 -7.81
CA GLU A 594 -29.17 -29.52 -7.14
C GLU A 594 -28.41 -28.61 -8.10
N VAL A 595 -27.91 -27.49 -7.57
CA VAL A 595 -27.07 -26.55 -8.32
C VAL A 595 -25.62 -27.04 -8.31
N LEU A 596 -25.10 -27.29 -9.51
CA LEU A 596 -23.70 -27.62 -9.76
C LEU A 596 -22.93 -26.40 -10.28
N TYR A 597 -21.61 -26.42 -10.09
CA TYR A 597 -20.71 -25.34 -10.50
C TYR A 597 -19.75 -25.81 -11.57
N LEU A 598 -19.63 -25.03 -12.64
CA LEU A 598 -18.67 -25.29 -13.70
C LEU A 598 -17.40 -24.49 -13.43
N PHE A 599 -16.28 -25.21 -13.35
CA PHE A 599 -14.96 -24.63 -13.15
C PHE A 599 -14.06 -24.87 -14.36
N GLY A 600 -13.25 -23.87 -14.67
CA GLY A 600 -12.20 -23.92 -15.67
C GLY A 600 -10.90 -24.44 -15.09
N LYS A 601 -9.79 -24.06 -15.72
CA LYS A 601 -8.45 -24.41 -15.25
C LYS A 601 -8.11 -23.64 -13.98
N VAL A 602 -7.16 -24.20 -13.23
CA VAL A 602 -6.43 -23.48 -12.18
C VAL A 602 -5.38 -22.62 -12.86
N ASP A 603 -5.23 -21.38 -12.41
CA ASP A 603 -4.20 -20.48 -12.91
C ASP A 603 -2.79 -21.02 -12.57
N ALA A 604 -1.78 -20.64 -13.35
CA ALA A 604 -0.42 -21.04 -13.07
C ALA A 604 0.13 -20.36 -11.79
N ASN A 605 0.98 -21.09 -11.05
CA ASN A 605 1.63 -20.64 -9.82
C ASN A 605 0.66 -20.34 -8.64
N PRO A 606 -0.14 -21.33 -8.19
CA PRO A 606 -1.05 -21.15 -7.06
C PRO A 606 -0.32 -20.87 -5.73
N ASP A 607 0.92 -21.33 -5.57
CA ASP A 607 1.72 -21.05 -4.37
C ASP A 607 2.16 -19.60 -4.33
N GLY A 608 2.56 -19.01 -5.46
CA GLY A 608 2.80 -17.57 -5.57
C GLY A 608 1.55 -16.73 -5.26
N MET A 609 0.36 -17.20 -5.63
CA MET A 609 -0.90 -16.52 -5.27
C MET A 609 -1.15 -16.54 -3.76
N LYS A 610 -0.91 -17.68 -3.11
CA LYS A 610 -0.99 -17.77 -1.63
C LYS A 610 0.03 -16.85 -0.96
N GLU A 611 1.25 -16.76 -1.49
CA GLU A 611 2.26 -15.83 -0.97
C GLU A 611 1.80 -14.37 -1.06
N ILE A 612 1.22 -13.95 -2.19
CA ILE A 612 0.61 -12.61 -2.33
C ILE A 612 -0.49 -12.41 -1.28
N GLN A 613 -1.40 -13.39 -1.13
CA GLN A 613 -2.48 -13.33 -0.13
C GLN A 613 -1.94 -13.25 1.31
N ASN A 614 -0.91 -14.03 1.65
CA ASN A 614 -0.25 -13.99 2.95
C ASN A 614 0.34 -12.61 3.22
N GLY A 615 1.04 -12.03 2.24
CA GLY A 615 1.58 -10.67 2.34
C GLY A 615 0.50 -9.62 2.60
N ILE A 616 -0.64 -9.71 1.92
CA ILE A 616 -1.78 -8.81 2.13
C ILE A 616 -2.34 -8.96 3.56
N LEU A 617 -2.60 -10.19 4.00
CA LEU A 617 -3.19 -10.45 5.31
C LEU A 617 -2.26 -10.03 6.46
N ASP A 618 -0.96 -10.28 6.31
CA ASP A 618 0.01 -9.88 7.32
C ASP A 618 0.15 -8.37 7.40
N PHE A 619 0.14 -7.65 6.27
CA PHE A 619 0.10 -6.19 6.30
C PHE A 619 -1.16 -5.69 7.03
N VAL A 620 -2.33 -6.26 6.74
CA VAL A 620 -3.59 -5.89 7.40
C VAL A 620 -3.52 -6.11 8.91
N ARG A 621 -2.97 -7.26 9.36
CA ARG A 621 -2.79 -7.58 10.77
C ARG A 621 -1.78 -6.66 11.45
N ASP A 622 -0.63 -6.43 10.82
CA ASP A 622 0.41 -5.55 11.36
C ASP A 622 -0.10 -4.11 11.48
N TYR A 623 -0.81 -3.61 10.47
CA TYR A 623 -1.44 -2.29 10.51
C TYR A 623 -2.49 -2.22 11.64
N GLN A 624 -3.38 -3.22 11.74
CA GLN A 624 -4.40 -3.27 12.79
C GLN A 624 -3.80 -3.34 14.20
N LYS A 625 -2.76 -4.14 14.38
CA LYS A 625 -2.03 -4.28 15.64
C LYS A 625 -1.52 -2.94 16.16
N HIS A 626 -1.00 -2.09 15.28
CA HIS A 626 -0.41 -0.81 15.67
C HIS A 626 -1.40 0.36 15.69
N PHE A 627 -2.51 0.28 14.95
CA PHE A 627 -3.38 1.43 14.71
C PHE A 627 -4.85 1.23 15.07
N SER A 628 -5.25 0.10 15.65
CA SER A 628 -6.65 -0.17 16.06
C SER A 628 -7.27 0.90 16.97
N GLY A 629 -6.46 1.58 17.79
CA GLY A 629 -6.89 2.72 18.62
C GLY A 629 -7.22 4.01 17.83
N TYR A 630 -6.93 4.04 16.53
CA TYR A 630 -7.04 5.22 15.66
C TYR A 630 -7.86 4.89 14.39
N PRO A 631 -9.19 4.76 14.47
CA PRO A 631 -10.03 4.33 13.35
C PRO A 631 -9.87 5.17 12.07
N TYR A 632 -9.55 6.46 12.20
CA TYR A 632 -9.34 7.35 11.07
C TYR A 632 -8.13 6.99 10.19
N LEU A 633 -7.17 6.19 10.69
CA LEU A 633 -6.06 5.69 9.87
C LEU A 633 -6.48 4.62 8.86
N PHE A 634 -7.61 3.94 9.11
CA PHE A 634 -8.17 2.97 8.17
C PHE A 634 -8.97 3.64 7.05
N CYS A 635 -9.29 4.92 7.19
CA CYS A 635 -9.89 5.76 6.16
C CYS A 635 -8.86 6.19 5.10
N VAL A 636 -8.17 5.21 4.52
CA VAL A 636 -7.18 5.40 3.46
C VAL A 636 -7.90 5.93 2.21
N SER A 637 -7.38 7.02 1.63
CA SER A 637 -7.93 7.55 0.39
C SER A 637 -7.59 6.63 -0.79
N GLY A 638 -8.45 6.58 -1.81
CA GLY A 638 -8.16 5.84 -3.04
C GLY A 638 -6.84 6.26 -3.69
N ARG A 639 -6.44 7.52 -3.55
CA ARG A 639 -5.16 8.04 -4.08
C ARG A 639 -3.94 7.53 -3.31
N ASP A 640 -4.03 7.46 -1.98
CA ASP A 640 -2.97 6.90 -1.13
C ASP A 640 -2.86 5.38 -1.32
N ALA A 641 -4.00 4.68 -1.39
CA ALA A 641 -4.05 3.24 -1.64
C ALA A 641 -3.40 2.85 -2.99
N TYR A 642 -3.50 3.71 -4.00
CA TYR A 642 -2.91 3.47 -5.32
C TYR A 642 -1.41 3.82 -5.38
N ALA A 643 -0.91 4.68 -4.48
CA ALA A 643 0.44 5.23 -4.54
C ALA A 643 1.57 4.18 -4.53
N PRO A 644 1.50 3.07 -3.74
CA PRO A 644 2.50 2.01 -3.82
C PRO A 644 2.66 1.42 -5.22
N ILE A 645 1.55 1.11 -5.93
CA ILE A 645 1.62 0.58 -7.30
C ILE A 645 2.16 1.62 -8.29
N LEU A 646 1.87 2.91 -8.11
CA LEU A 646 2.48 3.97 -8.93
C LEU A 646 3.99 3.98 -8.78
N ALA A 647 4.48 3.92 -7.55
CA ALA A 647 5.90 3.83 -7.27
C ALA A 647 6.52 2.60 -7.96
N ALA A 648 5.86 1.44 -7.90
CA ALA A 648 6.28 0.21 -8.58
C ALA A 648 6.24 0.28 -10.11
N SER A 649 5.38 1.15 -10.65
CA SER A 649 5.22 1.38 -12.10
C SER A 649 6.35 2.22 -12.71
N GLY A 650 7.27 2.74 -11.89
CA GLY A 650 8.48 3.40 -12.35
C GLY A 650 9.35 2.49 -13.25
N ASN A 651 10.32 3.09 -13.94
CA ASN A 651 11.21 2.37 -14.86
C ASN A 651 10.47 1.48 -15.88
N LYS A 652 9.43 2.03 -16.52
CA LYS A 652 8.61 1.32 -17.52
C LYS A 652 7.95 0.03 -16.98
N LYS A 653 7.62 0.02 -15.68
CA LYS A 653 6.98 -1.09 -14.95
C LYS A 653 7.83 -2.36 -14.93
N ALA A 654 9.15 -2.24 -14.90
CA ALA A 654 10.07 -3.37 -14.98
C ALA A 654 9.81 -4.43 -13.89
N TYR A 655 9.60 -3.99 -12.65
CA TYR A 655 9.28 -4.88 -11.52
C TYR A 655 7.94 -5.60 -11.71
N LEU A 656 6.87 -4.85 -12.01
CA LEU A 656 5.54 -5.42 -12.22
C LEU A 656 5.51 -6.43 -13.39
N LYS A 657 6.25 -6.15 -14.47
CA LYS A 657 6.42 -7.08 -15.59
C LYS A 657 7.24 -8.30 -15.23
N ALA A 658 8.29 -8.16 -14.41
CA ALA A 658 9.08 -9.29 -13.94
C ALA A 658 8.23 -10.21 -13.06
N LEU A 659 7.40 -9.64 -12.19
CA LEU A 659 6.46 -10.41 -11.38
C LEU A 659 5.39 -11.09 -12.22
N LYS A 660 4.72 -10.36 -13.13
CA LYS A 660 3.71 -10.91 -14.05
C LYS A 660 4.24 -12.12 -14.81
N LYS A 661 5.51 -12.12 -15.27
CA LYS A 661 6.10 -13.28 -15.98
C LYS A 661 6.15 -14.57 -15.16
N LYS A 662 6.06 -14.50 -13.83
CA LYS A 662 6.03 -15.68 -12.95
C LYS A 662 4.64 -16.31 -12.82
N PHE A 663 3.61 -15.63 -13.34
CA PHE A 663 2.24 -16.09 -13.36
C PHE A 663 1.83 -16.17 -14.83
N GLU A 664 1.68 -17.37 -15.39
CA GLU A 664 1.05 -17.50 -16.71
C GLU A 664 -0.42 -17.07 -16.56
N PHE A 665 -0.66 -15.78 -16.71
CA PHE A 665 -2.02 -15.26 -16.80
C PHE A 665 -2.54 -15.62 -18.19
N GLU A 666 -3.54 -16.49 -18.24
CA GLU A 666 -4.59 -16.27 -19.22
C GLU A 666 -5.19 -14.90 -18.82
N ALA A 667 -4.76 -13.82 -19.46
CA ALA A 667 -5.50 -12.56 -19.38
C ALA A 667 -6.96 -12.92 -19.56
N ASN A 668 -7.88 -12.43 -18.73
CA ASN A 668 -9.30 -12.77 -18.84
C ASN A 668 -9.80 -12.37 -20.25
N VAL A 669 -9.65 -13.25 -21.25
CA VAL A 669 -10.06 -13.07 -22.66
C VAL A 669 -11.51 -13.55 -22.82
N LEU A 670 -12.36 -13.16 -21.87
CA LEU A 670 -13.81 -13.24 -21.92
C LEU A 670 -14.40 -11.91 -21.48
#